data_AF-A0A7C5BNS6-F1
#
_entry.id   AF-A0A7C5BNS6-F1
#
_cell.length_a   1.000
_cell.length_b   1.000
_cell.length_c   1.000
_cell.angle_alpha   90.00
_cell.angle_beta   90.00
_cell.angle_gamma   90.00
#
_symmetry.space_group_name_H-M   'P 1'
#
loop_
_entity.id
_entity.type
_entity.pdbx_description
1 polymer ?
#
loop_
_entity_poly.entity_id
_entity_poly.type
_entity_poly.pdbx_seq_one_letter_code
_entity_poly.pdbx_strand_id
1 'polypeptide(L)'
;MSEFAKEIIPVNLEDEMKQSYLDYAMSVIVGRALPDVRDGLKPVHRRVLYAMSVLGNDWNKPYKKSARVVGDVIGKYHPHGDTAVYDTIVRMAQPFSMRYMLIDGQGNFGSVDGDSPAAMRYTEVRMAKIAHQILADLDKETVDFVANYDESEHEPSVMPTRIPTLLVNGSSGIAVGMATNIPPHNINEVIGACLALIDNPDSTIPELMQHIPGPDFPTAGFINGASGIYDAYMTGRGRIHLRSRCHFEDRGDGGRQSIIVTELPYQVNKARLLEKIAEMVKDAKLEGISGLRDESDKDGMRMVIELRRGEVAEVILNNLYKQTQLQTVFGINMVAIREGRPYCMNLKEILVAFINHRREIVTRRTIYLLRKARERAHVLEGLAIALANIDEMIELIKTSQNPAEAKQRLLAKVWDLGLVATLLENADADRTRPETLSVEFGAHDGLYKLSEAQAQAILDLRLHRLTGLEQEKIVKEYKELLELIDGYLEILASDVRLMEVIREELEEIREQYADDRRTEILQDHLNLSAEDLITEEDMVVTMSHEGYVKSQPLDDYKAQRRGGRGKSATATKEKDFVEKLIIANTHDTILCFSSSGKVYWLKVFHLPVASRGSRGKPFVNLLPLEKGEKINAMLTVREYSEDKFIFMATAAGTVKKTPLKEFERQRSNGKIAIDLRENDTLVGVAVTDGQQNILLFSSSGKANCFNETDVRSMGRTATGVRGIRLKEGQRVISLIISAEGTVLNITENGYGKRTRLEEFTRHKRGGQGMIAMQTSERNGAVVGATLVNETDEIMLITSGGVLVRTRVNE
;
A
#
# COMPACT_ATOMS: atom_id res chain seq x y z
N MET A 1 -52.94 -44.96 28.28
CA MET A 1 -51.62 -44.32 28.25
C MET A 1 -50.68 -45.26 27.51
N SER A 2 -50.39 -44.99 26.25
CA SER A 2 -49.38 -45.74 25.48
C SER A 2 -48.04 -45.03 25.66
N GLU A 3 -47.11 -45.67 26.36
CA GLU A 3 -45.72 -45.23 26.46
C GLU A 3 -45.13 -45.16 25.05
N PHE A 4 -44.82 -43.95 24.58
CA PHE A 4 -43.95 -43.75 23.44
C PHE A 4 -42.55 -44.19 23.86
N ALA A 5 -42.10 -45.35 23.37
CA ALA A 5 -40.71 -45.76 23.46
C ALA A 5 -39.85 -44.69 22.77
N LYS A 6 -39.03 -43.97 23.55
CA LYS A 6 -37.99 -43.09 23.00
C LYS A 6 -36.88 -43.98 22.47
N GLU A 7 -36.90 -44.26 21.17
CA GLU A 7 -35.79 -44.85 20.45
C GLU A 7 -34.61 -43.86 20.48
N ILE A 8 -33.55 -44.19 21.22
CA ILE A 8 -32.31 -43.41 21.24
C ILE A 8 -31.49 -43.86 20.04
N ILE A 9 -31.52 -43.07 18.97
CA ILE A 9 -30.69 -43.30 17.79
C ILE A 9 -29.29 -42.70 18.08
N PRO A 10 -28.22 -43.51 18.16
CA PRO A 10 -26.88 -43.00 18.35
C PRO A 10 -26.42 -42.23 17.11
N VAL A 11 -25.99 -40.98 17.30
CA VAL A 11 -25.43 -40.16 16.22
C VAL A 11 -23.96 -40.54 15.99
N ASN A 12 -23.56 -40.69 14.73
CA ASN A 12 -22.19 -40.93 14.35
C ASN A 12 -21.31 -39.70 14.67
N LEU A 13 -20.22 -39.90 15.41
CA LEU A 13 -19.32 -38.82 15.82
C LEU A 13 -18.73 -38.05 14.63
N GLU A 14 -18.37 -38.74 13.54
CA GLU A 14 -17.78 -38.10 12.37
C GLU A 14 -18.78 -37.15 11.68
N ASP A 15 -20.01 -37.61 11.52
CA ASP A 15 -21.09 -36.83 10.92
C ASP A 15 -21.46 -35.62 11.81
N GLU A 16 -21.55 -35.84 13.14
CA GLU A 16 -21.84 -34.78 14.11
C GLU A 16 -20.73 -33.72 14.13
N MET A 17 -19.46 -34.13 14.15
CA MET A 17 -18.33 -33.18 14.11
C MET A 17 -18.34 -32.34 12.83
N LYS A 18 -18.64 -32.95 11.69
CA LYS A 18 -18.73 -32.25 10.40
C LYS A 18 -19.89 -31.25 10.38
N GLN A 19 -21.06 -31.68 10.84
CA GLN A 19 -22.27 -30.85 10.89
C GLN A 19 -22.07 -29.66 11.84
N SER A 20 -21.69 -29.94 13.09
CA SER A 20 -21.41 -28.91 14.10
C SER A 20 -20.35 -27.90 13.66
N TYR A 21 -19.27 -28.35 13.00
CA TYR A 21 -18.24 -27.45 12.47
C TYR A 21 -18.78 -26.58 11.33
N LEU A 22 -19.58 -27.16 10.42
CA LEU A 22 -20.14 -26.44 9.27
C LEU A 22 -21.18 -25.39 9.71
N ASP A 23 -22.02 -25.72 10.67
CA ASP A 23 -23.03 -24.80 11.24
C ASP A 23 -22.35 -23.63 11.96
N TYR A 24 -21.31 -23.91 12.76
CA TYR A 24 -20.49 -22.87 13.39
C TYR A 24 -19.79 -22.00 12.34
N ALA A 25 -19.17 -22.60 11.31
CA ALA A 25 -18.48 -21.87 10.27
C ALA A 25 -19.42 -20.94 9.49
N MET A 26 -20.59 -21.44 9.08
CA MET A 26 -21.61 -20.66 8.38
C MET A 26 -22.13 -19.50 9.23
N SER A 27 -22.42 -19.75 10.51
CA SER A 27 -22.84 -18.71 11.46
C SER A 27 -21.78 -17.60 11.61
N VAL A 28 -20.49 -17.97 11.70
CA VAL A 28 -19.40 -16.98 11.81
C VAL A 28 -19.21 -16.19 10.51
N ILE A 29 -19.31 -16.84 9.35
CA ILE A 29 -19.14 -16.20 8.04
C ILE A 29 -20.25 -15.17 7.81
N VAL A 30 -21.52 -15.58 7.94
CA VAL A 30 -22.68 -14.76 7.58
C VAL A 30 -23.11 -13.82 8.71
N GLY A 31 -23.09 -14.30 9.95
CA GLY A 31 -23.66 -13.61 11.11
C GLY A 31 -22.67 -12.78 11.93
N ARG A 32 -21.37 -12.74 11.58
CA ARG A 32 -20.35 -12.07 12.41
C ARG A 32 -19.27 -11.33 11.64
N ALA A 33 -18.50 -12.04 10.80
CA ALA A 33 -17.19 -11.55 10.38
C ALA A 33 -17.22 -10.63 9.15
N LEU A 34 -18.05 -10.95 8.15
CA LEU A 34 -18.12 -10.25 6.87
C LEU A 34 -19.23 -9.19 6.85
N PRO A 35 -19.03 -8.05 6.18
CA PRO A 35 -20.09 -7.06 5.93
C PRO A 35 -21.02 -7.51 4.80
N ASP A 36 -22.24 -6.97 4.78
CA ASP A 36 -23.14 -7.06 3.61
C ASP A 36 -22.74 -6.02 2.56
N VAL A 37 -22.81 -6.36 1.28
CA VAL A 37 -22.44 -5.45 0.19
C VAL A 37 -23.36 -4.24 0.07
N ARG A 38 -24.62 -4.38 0.49
CA ARG A 38 -25.66 -3.35 0.32
C ARG A 38 -25.50 -2.17 1.27
N ASP A 39 -25.17 -2.44 2.53
CA ASP A 39 -25.00 -1.41 3.57
C ASP A 39 -23.56 -1.26 4.07
N GLY A 40 -22.69 -2.23 3.79
CA GLY A 40 -21.30 -2.24 4.25
C GLY A 40 -21.11 -2.50 5.74
N LEU A 41 -22.16 -2.88 6.46
CA LEU A 41 -22.14 -3.04 7.92
C LEU A 41 -22.08 -4.52 8.30
N LYS A 42 -21.34 -4.79 9.38
CA LYS A 42 -21.46 -6.07 10.11
C LYS A 42 -22.68 -6.04 11.03
N PRO A 43 -23.23 -7.19 11.44
CA PRO A 43 -24.41 -7.24 12.32
C PRO A 43 -24.28 -6.44 13.61
N VAL A 44 -23.09 -6.44 14.25
CA VAL A 44 -22.86 -5.64 15.48
C VAL A 44 -23.00 -4.13 15.24
N HIS A 45 -22.51 -3.60 14.11
CA HIS A 45 -22.65 -2.19 13.77
C HIS A 45 -24.12 -1.84 13.51
N ARG A 46 -24.82 -2.70 12.76
CA ARG A 46 -26.24 -2.53 12.44
C ARG A 46 -27.10 -2.45 13.71
N ARG A 47 -26.88 -3.38 14.65
CA ARG A 47 -27.57 -3.44 15.94
C ARG A 47 -27.28 -2.23 16.83
N VAL A 48 -26.03 -1.77 16.87
CA VAL A 48 -25.66 -0.56 17.61
C VAL A 48 -26.38 0.67 17.07
N LEU A 49 -26.33 0.90 15.75
CA LEU A 49 -27.00 2.05 15.12
C LEU A 49 -28.53 1.97 15.28
N TYR A 50 -29.11 0.79 15.11
CA TYR A 50 -30.55 0.58 15.29
C TYR A 50 -31.00 0.84 16.73
N ALA A 51 -30.30 0.29 17.73
CA ALA A 51 -30.61 0.55 19.14
C ALA A 51 -30.48 2.04 19.50
N MET A 52 -29.46 2.74 18.96
CA MET A 52 -29.32 4.19 19.15
C MET A 52 -30.46 4.98 18.52
N SER A 53 -30.97 4.54 17.37
CA SER A 53 -32.14 5.11 16.71
C SER A 53 -33.42 4.91 17.53
N VAL A 54 -33.69 3.69 18.02
CA VAL A 54 -34.84 3.38 18.88
C VAL A 54 -34.79 4.16 20.20
N LEU A 55 -33.58 4.38 20.75
CA LEU A 55 -33.36 5.21 21.94
C LEU A 55 -33.55 6.73 21.70
N GLY A 56 -33.70 7.14 20.43
CA GLY A 56 -33.79 8.53 20.00
C GLY A 56 -32.55 9.34 20.36
N ASN A 57 -31.36 8.79 20.14
CA ASN A 57 -30.05 9.39 20.46
C ASN A 57 -29.44 10.17 19.29
N ASP A 58 -30.19 11.17 18.81
CA ASP A 58 -29.89 11.94 17.61
C ASP A 58 -28.73 12.93 17.79
N TRP A 59 -28.17 13.39 16.68
CA TRP A 59 -27.00 14.28 16.66
C TRP A 59 -27.25 15.66 17.30
N ASN A 60 -28.50 16.13 17.28
CA ASN A 60 -28.92 17.43 17.83
C ASN A 60 -29.42 17.34 19.28
N LYS A 61 -29.29 16.17 19.92
CA LYS A 61 -29.66 15.93 21.32
C LYS A 61 -28.43 15.87 22.22
N PRO A 62 -28.62 16.01 23.55
CA PRO A 62 -27.54 15.81 24.53
C PRO A 62 -26.95 14.40 24.45
N TYR A 63 -25.66 14.28 24.74
CA TYR A 63 -24.98 13.00 24.81
C TYR A 63 -25.59 12.06 25.87
N LYS A 64 -25.47 10.75 25.64
CA LYS A 64 -25.92 9.71 26.58
C LYS A 64 -24.74 8.83 26.98
N LYS A 65 -24.75 8.32 28.22
CA LYS A 65 -23.71 7.39 28.72
C LYS A 65 -23.61 6.15 27.83
N SER A 66 -22.39 5.80 27.42
CA SER A 66 -22.13 4.62 26.58
C SER A 66 -22.65 3.34 27.21
N ALA A 67 -22.53 3.19 28.54
CA ALA A 67 -23.05 2.05 29.29
C ALA A 67 -24.56 1.79 29.06
N ARG A 68 -25.36 2.85 28.87
CA ARG A 68 -26.81 2.70 28.59
C ARG A 68 -27.05 2.12 27.20
N VAL A 69 -26.30 2.58 26.19
CA VAL A 69 -26.41 2.09 24.81
C VAL A 69 -25.93 0.65 24.73
N VAL A 70 -24.78 0.34 25.35
CA VAL A 70 -24.23 -1.02 25.42
C VAL A 70 -25.23 -1.98 26.08
N GLY A 71 -25.82 -1.59 27.21
CA GLY A 71 -26.82 -2.40 27.91
C GLY A 71 -28.07 -2.69 27.06
N ASP A 72 -28.58 -1.70 26.32
CA ASP A 72 -29.76 -1.87 25.45
C ASP A 72 -29.45 -2.79 24.26
N VAL A 73 -28.27 -2.64 23.65
CA VAL A 73 -27.83 -3.51 22.54
C VAL A 73 -27.71 -4.96 23.00
N ILE A 74 -27.09 -5.22 24.16
CA ILE A 74 -26.93 -6.58 24.68
C ILE A 74 -28.26 -7.17 25.09
N GLY A 75 -29.11 -6.37 25.76
CA GLY A 75 -30.38 -6.83 26.31
C GLY A 75 -31.42 -7.20 25.25
N LYS A 76 -31.33 -6.63 24.04
CA LYS A 76 -32.35 -6.84 22.99
C LYS A 76 -31.84 -7.53 21.73
N TYR A 77 -30.62 -7.22 21.28
CA TYR A 77 -30.19 -7.56 19.91
C TYR A 77 -28.88 -8.36 19.84
N HIS A 78 -27.93 -8.17 20.75
CA HIS A 78 -26.59 -8.76 20.65
C HIS A 78 -26.14 -9.45 21.96
N PRO A 79 -26.59 -10.70 22.22
CA PRO A 79 -26.31 -11.43 23.47
C PRO A 79 -24.88 -12.01 23.51
N HIS A 80 -23.87 -11.20 23.18
CA HIS A 80 -22.47 -11.62 23.02
C HIS A 80 -21.51 -10.64 23.69
N GLY A 81 -21.60 -10.52 25.02
CA GLY A 81 -20.67 -9.75 25.84
C GLY A 81 -20.70 -8.24 25.62
N ASP A 82 -20.34 -7.49 26.64
CA ASP A 82 -20.31 -6.03 26.61
C ASP A 82 -19.08 -5.45 25.92
N THR A 83 -17.92 -6.09 26.08
CA THR A 83 -16.66 -5.64 25.48
C THR A 83 -16.75 -5.50 23.97
N ALA A 84 -17.30 -6.48 23.25
CA ALA A 84 -17.37 -6.46 21.79
C ALA A 84 -18.22 -5.28 21.27
N VAL A 85 -19.34 -5.00 21.95
CA VAL A 85 -20.22 -3.88 21.62
C VAL A 85 -19.53 -2.55 21.93
N TYR A 86 -18.89 -2.44 23.09
CA TYR A 86 -18.19 -1.22 23.48
C TYR A 86 -16.99 -0.90 22.57
N ASP A 87 -16.17 -1.90 22.23
CA ASP A 87 -15.04 -1.73 21.31
C ASP A 87 -15.52 -1.32 19.90
N THR A 88 -16.68 -1.83 19.48
CA THR A 88 -17.33 -1.40 18.22
C THR A 88 -17.74 0.06 18.27
N ILE A 89 -18.37 0.51 19.38
CA ILE A 89 -18.74 1.91 19.60
C ILE A 89 -17.50 2.79 19.60
N VAL A 90 -16.45 2.37 20.31
CA VAL A 90 -15.19 3.11 20.39
C VAL A 90 -14.58 3.29 19.01
N ARG A 91 -14.49 2.21 18.23
CA ARG A 91 -13.96 2.28 16.85
C ARG A 91 -14.77 3.24 15.97
N MET A 92 -16.09 3.26 16.10
CA MET A 92 -16.97 4.17 15.35
C MET A 92 -16.87 5.64 15.76
N ALA A 93 -16.29 5.91 16.93
CA ALA A 93 -16.05 7.23 17.49
C ALA A 93 -14.58 7.70 17.37
N GLN A 94 -13.68 6.87 16.84
CA GLN A 94 -12.26 7.20 16.68
C GLN A 94 -11.98 7.86 15.33
N PRO A 95 -11.53 9.13 15.28
CA PRO A 95 -11.31 9.86 14.03
C PRO A 95 -10.13 9.32 13.20
N PHE A 96 -9.20 8.63 13.84
CA PHE A 96 -8.06 7.98 13.18
C PHE A 96 -8.38 6.54 12.71
N SER A 97 -9.52 5.97 13.12
CA SER A 97 -9.93 4.60 12.74
C SER A 97 -10.98 4.56 11.64
N MET A 98 -11.86 5.56 11.54
CA MET A 98 -12.86 5.64 10.48
C MET A 98 -12.67 6.92 9.68
N ARG A 99 -12.80 6.83 8.35
CA ARG A 99 -12.69 8.00 7.47
C ARG A 99 -13.85 8.97 7.69
N TYR A 100 -15.03 8.44 7.98
CA TYR A 100 -16.24 9.18 8.38
C TYR A 100 -16.86 8.52 9.62
N MET A 101 -16.74 9.19 10.77
CA MET A 101 -17.26 8.68 12.05
C MET A 101 -18.80 8.58 12.03
N LEU A 102 -19.32 7.44 12.50
CA LEU A 102 -20.77 7.21 12.62
C LEU A 102 -21.29 7.56 14.02
N ILE A 103 -20.41 7.58 15.01
CA ILE A 103 -20.73 7.95 16.39
C ILE A 103 -19.93 9.21 16.74
N ASP A 104 -20.64 10.20 17.28
CA ASP A 104 -20.05 11.38 17.91
C ASP A 104 -19.88 11.07 19.40
N GLY A 105 -18.63 11.00 19.84
CA GLY A 105 -18.27 10.61 21.20
C GLY A 105 -17.63 11.75 21.99
N GLN A 106 -17.98 11.86 23.27
CA GLN A 106 -17.34 12.74 24.23
C GLN A 106 -16.64 11.92 25.33
N GLY A 107 -15.36 12.19 25.55
CA GLY A 107 -14.50 11.49 26.51
C GLY A 107 -13.24 10.92 25.88
N ASN A 108 -12.52 10.08 26.62
CA ASN A 108 -11.32 9.42 26.11
C ASN A 108 -11.70 8.15 25.32
N PHE A 109 -11.58 8.20 23.99
CA PHE A 109 -11.80 7.08 23.07
C PHE A 109 -10.49 6.43 22.60
N GLY A 110 -9.38 6.67 23.30
CA GLY A 110 -8.06 6.19 22.93
C GLY A 110 -7.35 7.12 21.95
N SER A 111 -6.11 6.80 21.63
CA SER A 111 -5.20 7.62 20.83
C SER A 111 -4.42 6.75 19.82
N VAL A 112 -3.73 7.41 18.87
CA VAL A 112 -2.80 6.74 17.93
C VAL A 112 -1.58 6.15 18.68
N ASP A 113 -1.34 6.56 19.92
CA ASP A 113 -0.32 5.99 20.82
C ASP A 113 -0.69 4.59 21.32
N GLY A 114 -1.94 4.16 21.11
CA GLY A 114 -2.46 2.88 21.58
C GLY A 114 -2.95 2.90 23.01
N ASP A 115 -3.21 4.09 23.55
CA ASP A 115 -3.93 4.21 24.81
C ASP A 115 -5.32 3.61 24.64
N SER A 116 -5.69 2.72 25.56
CA SER A 116 -7.03 2.16 25.61
C SER A 116 -8.07 3.26 25.88
N PRO A 117 -9.30 3.12 25.35
CA PRO A 117 -10.40 4.02 25.70
C PRO A 117 -10.69 3.95 27.20
N ALA A 118 -11.25 5.03 27.76
CA ALA A 118 -11.78 4.98 29.12
C ALA A 118 -12.95 3.99 29.22
N ALA A 119 -13.27 3.54 30.43
CA ALA A 119 -14.40 2.64 30.66
C ALA A 119 -15.74 3.28 30.22
N MET A 120 -16.69 2.45 29.75
CA MET A 120 -18.00 2.86 29.21
C MET A 120 -18.89 3.69 30.16
N ARG A 121 -18.55 3.74 31.46
CA ARG A 121 -19.23 4.59 32.46
C ARG A 121 -18.82 6.06 32.38
N TYR A 122 -17.67 6.36 31.80
CA TYR A 122 -17.14 7.72 31.69
C TYR A 122 -17.42 8.35 30.32
N THR A 123 -17.42 7.54 29.26
CA THR A 123 -17.68 8.02 27.90
C THR A 123 -19.16 8.26 27.66
N GLU A 124 -19.44 9.23 26.81
CA GLU A 124 -20.77 9.57 26.34
C GLU A 124 -20.80 9.58 24.81
N VAL A 125 -21.91 9.17 24.23
CA VAL A 125 -22.07 9.00 22.77
C VAL A 125 -23.43 9.46 22.30
N ARG A 126 -23.47 9.91 21.05
CA ARG A 126 -24.69 10.11 20.24
C ARG A 126 -24.40 9.76 18.78
N MET A 127 -25.44 9.60 17.97
CA MET A 127 -25.24 9.36 16.54
C MET A 127 -24.66 10.62 15.87
N ALA A 128 -23.68 10.44 14.99
CA ALA A 128 -23.19 11.53 14.16
C ALA A 128 -24.27 11.94 13.14
N LYS A 129 -24.17 13.16 12.58
CA LYS A 129 -25.11 13.65 11.57
C LYS A 129 -25.17 12.71 10.35
N ILE A 130 -24.03 12.19 9.90
CA ILE A 130 -23.95 11.26 8.76
C ILE A 130 -24.64 9.91 9.02
N ALA A 131 -24.69 9.43 10.27
CA ALA A 131 -25.32 8.16 10.60
C ALA A 131 -26.84 8.16 10.33
N HIS A 132 -27.47 9.34 10.33
CA HIS A 132 -28.89 9.46 9.99
C HIS A 132 -29.15 9.16 8.51
N GLN A 133 -28.15 9.32 7.62
CA GLN A 133 -28.26 8.96 6.20
C GLN A 133 -28.18 7.44 5.98
N ILE A 134 -27.66 6.68 6.95
CA ILE A 134 -27.64 5.21 6.92
C ILE A 134 -29.02 4.65 7.32
N LEU A 135 -29.67 5.31 8.28
CA LEU A 135 -30.95 4.90 8.88
C LEU A 135 -32.18 5.57 8.23
N ALA A 136 -31.98 6.40 7.21
CA ALA A 136 -33.04 7.21 6.61
C ALA A 136 -34.20 6.35 6.10
N ASP A 137 -35.44 6.79 6.35
CA ASP A 137 -36.66 6.14 5.88
C ASP A 137 -36.92 4.72 6.41
N LEU A 138 -36.23 4.29 7.48
CA LEU A 138 -36.40 2.95 8.07
C LEU A 138 -37.83 2.67 8.57
N ASP A 139 -38.57 3.71 8.95
CA ASP A 139 -39.97 3.67 9.40
C ASP A 139 -41.00 3.50 8.27
N LYS A 140 -40.55 3.52 7.01
CA LYS A 140 -41.40 3.47 5.80
C LYS A 140 -41.43 2.10 5.13
N GLU A 141 -41.28 1.03 5.91
CA GLU A 141 -41.31 -0.38 5.42
C GLU A 141 -40.30 -0.65 4.28
N THR A 142 -39.18 0.07 4.26
CA THR A 142 -38.20 0.01 3.18
C THR A 142 -37.31 -1.22 3.19
N VAL A 143 -37.24 -1.91 4.33
CA VAL A 143 -36.42 -3.11 4.52
C VAL A 143 -37.18 -4.15 5.32
N ASP A 144 -36.77 -5.40 5.19
CA ASP A 144 -37.37 -6.49 5.95
C ASP A 144 -36.80 -6.54 7.36
N PHE A 145 -37.70 -6.76 8.31
CA PHE A 145 -37.38 -6.96 9.72
C PHE A 145 -37.33 -8.46 10.02
N VAL A 146 -36.32 -8.86 10.77
CA VAL A 146 -36.15 -10.22 11.26
C VAL A 146 -36.34 -10.24 12.78
N ALA A 147 -36.86 -11.34 13.29
CA ALA A 147 -36.94 -11.57 14.73
C ALA A 147 -35.54 -11.57 15.34
N ASN A 148 -35.42 -11.03 16.56
CA ASN A 148 -34.20 -11.14 17.35
C ASN A 148 -34.01 -12.59 17.86
N TYR A 149 -32.99 -12.82 18.70
CA TYR A 149 -32.60 -14.17 19.12
C TYR A 149 -33.64 -14.92 19.98
N ASP A 150 -34.59 -14.21 20.61
CA ASP A 150 -35.67 -14.79 21.43
C ASP A 150 -37.07 -14.46 20.91
N GLU A 151 -37.16 -13.92 19.69
CA GLU A 151 -38.39 -13.56 18.99
C GLU A 151 -39.29 -12.53 19.71
N SER A 152 -38.75 -11.82 20.71
CA SER A 152 -39.49 -10.77 21.43
C SER A 152 -39.42 -9.40 20.77
N GLU A 153 -38.39 -9.16 19.96
CA GLU A 153 -38.11 -7.89 19.28
C GLU A 153 -37.80 -8.13 17.79
N HIS A 154 -37.81 -7.05 17.00
CA HIS A 154 -37.47 -7.10 15.58
C HIS A 154 -36.29 -6.18 15.26
N GLU A 155 -35.40 -6.62 14.37
CA GLU A 155 -34.25 -5.86 13.86
C GLU A 155 -34.21 -5.83 12.34
N PRO A 156 -33.72 -4.75 11.69
CA PRO A 156 -33.63 -4.69 10.25
C PRO A 156 -32.54 -5.64 9.71
N SER A 157 -32.86 -6.38 8.65
CA SER A 157 -31.91 -7.27 7.98
C SER A 157 -30.74 -6.52 7.30
N VAL A 158 -31.02 -5.35 6.75
CA VAL A 158 -30.11 -4.43 6.06
C VAL A 158 -30.54 -2.99 6.35
N MET A 159 -29.63 -2.02 6.26
CA MET A 159 -29.98 -0.61 6.41
C MET A 159 -30.41 0.03 5.07
N PRO A 160 -31.41 0.93 5.05
CA PRO A 160 -31.84 1.70 3.88
C PRO A 160 -30.85 2.85 3.52
N THR A 161 -29.55 2.56 3.53
CA THR A 161 -28.50 3.57 3.45
C THR A 161 -28.56 4.39 2.15
N ARG A 162 -28.33 5.70 2.28
CA ARG A 162 -28.11 6.63 1.15
C ARG A 162 -26.64 6.76 0.75
N ILE A 163 -25.73 6.12 1.49
CA ILE A 163 -24.28 6.22 1.29
C ILE A 163 -23.71 4.81 1.06
N PRO A 164 -22.80 4.62 0.09
CA PRO A 164 -22.09 3.36 -0.14
C PRO A 164 -21.01 3.11 0.93
N THR A 165 -21.45 2.90 2.17
CA THR A 165 -20.60 2.85 3.38
C THR A 165 -19.48 1.79 3.29
N LEU A 166 -19.70 0.70 2.57
CA LEU A 166 -18.69 -0.36 2.38
C LEU A 166 -17.41 0.18 1.75
N LEU A 167 -17.51 1.03 0.73
CA LEU A 167 -16.35 1.65 0.08
C LEU A 167 -15.86 2.86 0.87
N VAL A 168 -16.79 3.69 1.37
CA VAL A 168 -16.47 4.94 2.06
C VAL A 168 -15.67 4.71 3.34
N ASN A 169 -16.11 3.79 4.20
CA ASN A 169 -15.40 3.50 5.47
C ASN A 169 -14.56 2.22 5.43
N GLY A 170 -14.79 1.33 4.46
CA GLY A 170 -14.11 0.05 4.40
C GLY A 170 -14.59 -0.92 5.49
N SER A 171 -13.98 -2.10 5.51
CA SER A 171 -14.24 -3.11 6.54
C SER A 171 -13.09 -4.10 6.60
N SER A 172 -12.79 -4.58 7.80
CA SER A 172 -11.77 -5.60 8.04
C SER A 172 -12.37 -6.72 8.89
N GLY A 173 -12.24 -7.97 8.47
CA GLY A 173 -12.81 -9.10 9.19
C GLY A 173 -12.16 -10.43 8.81
N ILE A 174 -12.02 -11.32 9.78
CA ILE A 174 -11.50 -12.68 9.59
C ILE A 174 -12.63 -13.64 9.96
N ALA A 175 -13.02 -14.48 9.01
CA ALA A 175 -14.04 -15.50 9.16
C ALA A 175 -13.39 -16.90 9.19
N VAL A 176 -14.21 -17.96 9.10
CA VAL A 176 -13.69 -19.32 8.92
C VAL A 176 -13.36 -19.55 7.44
N GLY A 177 -12.08 -19.77 7.15
CA GLY A 177 -11.59 -20.06 5.79
C GLY A 177 -11.47 -18.85 4.84
N MET A 178 -11.84 -17.65 5.28
CA MET A 178 -11.79 -16.43 4.47
C MET A 178 -11.56 -15.18 5.32
N ALA A 179 -11.18 -14.09 4.66
CA ALA A 179 -11.01 -12.78 5.28
C ALA A 179 -11.49 -11.69 4.32
N THR A 180 -11.72 -10.50 4.85
CA THR A 180 -12.00 -9.27 4.11
C THR A 180 -11.17 -8.13 4.66
N ASN A 181 -10.66 -7.30 3.76
CA ASN A 181 -9.92 -6.09 4.11
C ASN A 181 -10.11 -5.07 2.97
N ILE A 182 -11.13 -4.22 3.12
CA ILE A 182 -11.54 -3.20 2.17
C ILE A 182 -11.07 -1.86 2.72
N PRO A 183 -10.24 -1.09 1.98
CA PRO A 183 -9.78 0.20 2.45
C PRO A 183 -10.88 1.27 2.32
N PRO A 184 -10.84 2.34 3.12
CA PRO A 184 -11.74 3.49 2.99
C PRO A 184 -11.45 4.30 1.70
N HIS A 185 -12.46 5.05 1.25
CA HIS A 185 -12.40 5.92 0.07
C HIS A 185 -13.05 7.27 0.36
N ASN A 186 -12.72 8.27 -0.44
CA ASN A 186 -13.33 9.58 -0.34
C ASN A 186 -14.80 9.55 -0.81
N ILE A 187 -15.71 10.14 -0.03
CA ILE A 187 -17.15 10.08 -0.32
C ILE A 187 -17.52 10.81 -1.61
N ASN A 188 -16.90 11.95 -1.90
CA ASN A 188 -17.17 12.74 -3.10
C ASN A 188 -16.83 11.94 -4.37
N GLU A 189 -15.70 11.25 -4.35
CA GLU A 189 -15.26 10.39 -5.46
C GLU A 189 -16.15 9.16 -5.65
N VAL A 190 -16.53 8.49 -4.56
CA VAL A 190 -17.40 7.31 -4.63
C VAL A 190 -18.79 7.70 -5.14
N ILE A 191 -19.36 8.81 -4.66
CA ILE A 191 -20.62 9.33 -5.21
C ILE A 191 -20.46 9.74 -6.67
N GLY A 192 -19.34 10.39 -7.04
CA GLY A 192 -19.03 10.70 -8.44
C GLY A 192 -19.02 9.47 -9.34
N ALA A 193 -18.45 8.35 -8.88
CA ALA A 193 -18.46 7.08 -9.61
C ALA A 193 -19.87 6.46 -9.68
N CYS A 194 -20.67 6.56 -8.61
CA CYS A 194 -22.07 6.15 -8.66
C CYS A 194 -22.85 6.95 -9.72
N LEU A 195 -22.69 8.27 -9.76
CA LEU A 195 -23.35 9.14 -10.74
C LEU A 195 -22.93 8.79 -12.17
N ALA A 196 -21.63 8.61 -12.41
CA ALA A 196 -21.11 8.18 -13.71
C ALA A 196 -21.67 6.82 -14.15
N LEU A 197 -21.85 5.88 -13.22
CA LEU A 197 -22.42 4.57 -13.49
C LEU A 197 -23.94 4.62 -13.72
N ILE A 198 -24.65 5.58 -13.13
CA ILE A 198 -26.05 5.87 -13.44
C ILE A 198 -26.18 6.44 -14.85
N ASP A 199 -25.29 7.36 -15.24
CA ASP A 199 -25.24 7.95 -16.59
C ASP A 199 -24.89 6.92 -17.66
N ASN A 200 -23.93 6.04 -17.36
CA ASN A 200 -23.47 4.99 -18.26
C ASN A 200 -23.26 3.67 -17.52
N PRO A 201 -24.27 2.77 -17.49
CA PRO A 201 -24.17 1.46 -16.83
C PRO A 201 -23.05 0.56 -17.37
N ASP A 202 -22.63 0.77 -18.62
CA ASP A 202 -21.58 0.00 -19.27
C ASP A 202 -20.17 0.49 -18.93
N SER A 203 -20.04 1.57 -18.15
CA SER A 203 -18.76 2.13 -17.70
C SER A 203 -17.80 1.03 -17.21
N THR A 204 -16.61 1.05 -17.75
CA THR A 204 -15.52 0.12 -17.43
C THR A 204 -14.83 0.54 -16.14
N ILE A 205 -14.14 -0.39 -15.48
CA ILE A 205 -13.39 -0.09 -14.25
C ILE A 205 -12.34 1.03 -14.46
N PRO A 206 -11.58 1.09 -15.58
CA PRO A 206 -10.65 2.20 -15.83
C PRO A 206 -11.33 3.56 -15.95
N GLU A 207 -12.55 3.63 -16.48
CA GLU A 207 -13.35 4.86 -16.52
C GLU A 207 -13.82 5.25 -15.11
N LEU A 208 -14.29 4.28 -14.31
CA LEU A 208 -14.65 4.50 -12.91
C LEU A 208 -13.44 4.97 -12.06
N MET A 209 -12.23 4.52 -12.39
CA MET A 209 -11.00 4.96 -11.73
C MET A 209 -10.63 6.42 -12.03
N GLN A 210 -11.19 7.04 -13.06
CA GLN A 210 -11.05 8.49 -13.27
C GLN A 210 -11.81 9.27 -12.20
N HIS A 211 -12.87 8.69 -11.64
CA HIS A 211 -13.64 9.25 -10.54
C HIS A 211 -13.10 8.82 -9.17
N ILE A 212 -12.60 7.59 -9.04
CA ILE A 212 -11.96 7.05 -7.82
C ILE A 212 -10.49 6.70 -8.13
N PRO A 213 -9.55 7.65 -7.97
CA PRO A 213 -8.13 7.40 -8.22
C PRO A 213 -7.53 6.33 -7.30
N GLY A 214 -8.07 6.19 -6.09
CA GLY A 214 -7.61 5.20 -5.11
C GLY A 214 -8.23 5.35 -3.72
N PRO A 215 -7.79 4.54 -2.75
CA PRO A 215 -8.21 4.65 -1.36
C PRO A 215 -7.89 6.01 -0.71
N ASP A 216 -8.62 6.38 0.34
CA ASP A 216 -8.40 7.60 1.14
C ASP A 216 -8.45 7.28 2.64
N PHE A 217 -7.30 7.34 3.31
CA PHE A 217 -7.16 6.93 4.70
C PHE A 217 -7.36 8.09 5.67
N PRO A 218 -7.94 7.85 6.87
CA PRO A 218 -8.15 8.90 7.86
C PRO A 218 -6.84 9.55 8.34
N THR A 219 -5.72 8.80 8.29
CA THR A 219 -4.38 9.24 8.72
C THR A 219 -3.53 9.85 7.61
N ALA A 220 -4.12 10.15 6.44
CA ALA A 220 -3.43 10.72 5.27
C ALA A 220 -2.28 9.83 4.75
N GLY A 221 -1.05 10.34 4.71
CA GLY A 221 0.14 9.65 4.22
C GLY A 221 0.18 9.51 2.70
N PHE A 222 1.10 8.66 2.23
CA PHE A 222 1.29 8.36 0.82
C PHE A 222 0.90 6.92 0.49
N ILE A 223 0.28 6.71 -0.67
CA ILE A 223 0.27 5.42 -1.35
C ILE A 223 1.44 5.42 -2.35
N ASN A 224 2.41 4.54 -2.14
CA ASN A 224 3.59 4.40 -3.00
C ASN A 224 3.34 3.36 -4.10
N GLY A 225 3.03 3.82 -5.31
CA GLY A 225 2.73 3.00 -6.48
C GLY A 225 1.24 2.70 -6.64
N ALA A 226 0.71 2.96 -7.85
CA ALA A 226 -0.71 2.81 -8.15
C ALA A 226 -1.11 1.41 -8.71
N SER A 227 -0.15 0.59 -9.14
CA SER A 227 -0.45 -0.70 -9.81
C SER A 227 -1.30 -1.65 -8.95
N GLY A 228 -1.02 -1.73 -7.65
CA GLY A 228 -1.78 -2.56 -6.73
C GLY A 228 -3.23 -2.11 -6.49
N ILE A 229 -3.54 -0.84 -6.76
CA ILE A 229 -4.91 -0.31 -6.72
C ILE A 229 -5.70 -0.86 -7.92
N TYR A 230 -5.10 -0.77 -9.11
CA TYR A 230 -5.72 -1.26 -10.35
C TYR A 230 -6.09 -2.74 -10.25
N ASP A 231 -5.14 -3.58 -9.81
CA ASP A 231 -5.38 -5.02 -9.62
C ASP A 231 -6.52 -5.28 -8.62
N ALA A 232 -6.54 -4.51 -7.52
CA ALA A 232 -7.58 -4.62 -6.51
C ALA A 232 -8.96 -4.25 -7.04
N TYR A 233 -9.08 -3.18 -7.82
CA TYR A 233 -10.35 -2.75 -8.37
C TYR A 233 -10.85 -3.65 -9.49
N MET A 234 -9.95 -4.26 -10.26
CA MET A 234 -10.29 -5.22 -11.32
C MET A 234 -10.72 -6.59 -10.79
N THR A 235 -10.04 -7.10 -9.75
CA THR A 235 -10.17 -8.50 -9.31
C THR A 235 -10.74 -8.67 -7.91
N GLY A 236 -10.84 -7.58 -7.14
CA GLY A 236 -11.13 -7.60 -5.70
C GLY A 236 -9.90 -7.85 -4.82
N ARG A 237 -8.70 -8.07 -5.39
CA ARG A 237 -7.47 -8.36 -4.64
C ARG A 237 -6.28 -7.55 -5.14
N GLY A 238 -5.53 -6.98 -4.20
CA GLY A 238 -4.31 -6.25 -4.53
C GLY A 238 -3.49 -5.91 -3.29
N ARG A 239 -2.34 -5.28 -3.49
CA ARG A 239 -1.46 -4.86 -2.39
C ARG A 239 -0.95 -3.47 -2.67
N ILE A 240 -1.15 -2.57 -1.71
CA ILE A 240 -0.63 -1.20 -1.78
C ILE A 240 0.36 -0.96 -0.65
N HIS A 241 1.31 -0.06 -0.88
CA HIS A 241 2.32 0.31 0.11
C HIS A 241 1.95 1.68 0.67
N LEU A 242 1.71 1.74 1.97
CA LEU A 242 1.42 2.97 2.69
C LEU A 242 2.71 3.51 3.29
N ARG A 243 3.03 4.77 3.06
CA ARG A 243 4.27 5.41 3.51
C ARG A 243 3.95 6.68 4.31
N SER A 244 4.74 6.89 5.36
CA SER A 244 4.64 8.07 6.24
C SER A 244 5.03 9.35 5.51
N ARG A 245 4.41 10.47 5.88
CA ARG A 245 4.84 11.79 5.41
C ARG A 245 5.98 12.30 6.29
N CYS A 246 7.11 12.56 5.65
CA CYS A 246 8.33 13.02 6.31
C CYS A 246 8.92 14.22 5.57
N HIS A 247 9.54 15.13 6.31
CA HIS A 247 10.37 16.22 5.76
C HIS A 247 11.64 16.40 6.60
N PHE A 248 12.61 17.15 6.08
CA PHE A 248 13.90 17.39 6.74
C PHE A 248 13.96 18.80 7.30
N GLU A 249 14.57 18.94 8.48
CA GLU A 249 14.84 20.24 9.12
C GLU A 249 16.31 20.32 9.55
N ASP A 250 16.95 21.46 9.29
CA ASP A 250 18.31 21.74 9.73
C ASP A 250 18.32 22.31 11.16
N ARG A 251 19.20 21.79 12.03
CA ARG A 251 19.39 22.32 13.39
C ARG A 251 20.62 23.22 13.50
N GLY A 252 20.50 24.48 13.06
CA GLY A 252 21.47 25.55 13.31
C GLY A 252 22.91 25.27 12.85
N ASP A 253 23.84 26.21 13.15
CA ASP A 253 25.24 26.21 12.71
C ASP A 253 26.01 24.93 13.12
N GLY A 254 25.96 23.87 12.30
CA GLY A 254 26.70 22.65 12.60
C GLY A 254 26.54 21.45 11.67
N GLY A 255 25.67 21.50 10.65
CA GLY A 255 25.47 20.38 9.72
C GLY A 255 24.80 19.15 10.37
N ARG A 256 23.87 19.40 11.30
CA ARG A 256 22.99 18.36 11.87
C ARG A 256 21.59 18.53 11.31
N GLN A 257 21.04 17.44 10.78
CA GLN A 257 19.68 17.38 10.25
C GLN A 257 18.78 16.54 11.15
N SER A 258 17.48 16.76 11.05
CA SER A 258 16.46 15.93 11.68
C SER A 258 15.41 15.52 10.66
N ILE A 259 14.92 14.29 10.78
CA ILE A 259 13.77 13.81 10.01
C ILE A 259 12.53 14.04 10.87
N ILE A 260 11.57 14.77 10.33
CA ILE A 260 10.30 15.05 10.98
C ILE A 260 9.24 14.19 10.32
N VAL A 261 8.48 13.44 11.11
CA VAL A 261 7.35 12.63 10.64
C VAL A 261 6.06 13.26 11.15
N THR A 262 5.19 13.65 10.22
CA THR A 262 3.92 14.35 10.51
C THR A 262 2.70 13.45 10.33
N GLU A 263 2.79 12.42 9.49
CA GLU A 263 1.69 11.49 9.20
C GLU A 263 2.21 10.05 9.20
N LEU A 264 1.48 9.14 9.85
CA LEU A 264 1.83 7.73 9.93
C LEU A 264 0.89 6.89 9.04
N PRO A 265 1.32 5.69 8.61
CA PRO A 265 0.48 4.80 7.84
C PRO A 265 -0.73 4.36 8.68
N TYR A 266 -1.81 4.01 7.98
CA TYR A 266 -3.06 3.59 8.63
C TYR A 266 -2.84 2.40 9.59
N GLN A 267 -3.42 2.50 10.79
CA GLN A 267 -3.33 1.51 11.87
C GLN A 267 -1.91 1.24 12.42
N VAL A 268 -0.97 2.16 12.22
CA VAL A 268 0.34 2.11 12.88
C VAL A 268 0.27 2.80 14.24
N ASN A 269 0.76 2.10 15.26
CA ASN A 269 0.85 2.63 16.62
C ASN A 269 2.15 3.44 16.79
N LYS A 270 2.04 4.72 17.16
CA LYS A 270 3.20 5.64 17.25
C LYS A 270 4.19 5.19 18.33
N ALA A 271 3.72 4.89 19.54
CA ALA A 271 4.59 4.51 20.67
C ALA A 271 5.40 3.23 20.38
N ARG A 272 4.77 2.19 19.84
CA ARG A 272 5.43 0.93 19.45
C ARG A 272 6.41 1.13 18.30
N LEU A 273 6.11 2.02 17.35
CA LEU A 273 7.04 2.35 16.27
C LEU A 273 8.30 3.01 16.84
N LEU A 274 8.15 3.99 17.72
CA LEU A 274 9.27 4.65 18.40
C LEU A 274 10.11 3.69 19.23
N GLU A 275 9.47 2.82 20.02
CA GLU A 275 10.14 1.78 20.79
C GLU A 275 10.96 0.86 19.89
N LYS A 276 10.39 0.43 18.77
CA LYS A 276 11.07 -0.44 17.81
C LYS A 276 12.23 0.24 17.10
N ILE A 277 12.10 1.52 16.73
CA ILE A 277 13.22 2.29 16.18
C ILE A 277 14.33 2.39 17.22
N ALA A 278 14.01 2.70 18.49
CA ALA A 278 14.98 2.78 19.57
C ALA A 278 15.72 1.44 19.81
N GLU A 279 14.99 0.32 19.78
CA GLU A 279 15.58 -1.03 19.85
C GLU A 279 16.53 -1.29 18.68
N MET A 280 16.13 -0.96 17.46
CA MET A 280 16.97 -1.15 16.26
C MET A 280 18.23 -0.28 16.26
N VAL A 281 18.17 0.93 16.83
CA VAL A 281 19.36 1.78 17.04
C VAL A 281 20.27 1.20 18.11
N LYS A 282 19.70 0.68 19.21
CA LYS A 282 20.46 0.02 20.28
C LYS A 282 21.17 -1.25 19.81
N ASP A 283 20.52 -2.03 18.95
CA ASP A 283 21.05 -3.25 18.33
C ASP A 283 22.05 -2.98 17.18
N ALA A 284 22.32 -1.70 16.85
CA ALA A 284 23.12 -1.29 15.70
C ALA A 284 22.61 -1.83 14.34
N LYS A 285 21.29 -2.04 14.21
CA LYS A 285 20.63 -2.36 12.93
C LYS A 285 20.33 -1.11 12.12
N LEU A 286 20.06 0.00 12.80
CA LEU A 286 19.92 1.34 12.23
C LEU A 286 21.03 2.23 12.77
N GLU A 287 21.91 2.68 11.89
CA GLU A 287 22.99 3.61 12.20
C GLU A 287 22.59 5.06 11.87
N GLY A 288 23.45 6.03 12.19
CA GLY A 288 23.22 7.44 11.87
C GLY A 288 22.17 8.18 12.73
N ILE A 289 21.42 7.50 13.61
CA ILE A 289 20.47 8.13 14.54
C ILE A 289 21.17 8.46 15.87
N SER A 290 20.90 9.66 16.40
CA SER A 290 21.46 10.18 17.65
C SER A 290 20.41 10.34 18.76
N GLY A 291 19.15 10.60 18.38
CA GLY A 291 18.06 10.83 19.33
C GLY A 291 16.69 10.64 18.68
N LEU A 292 15.69 10.34 19.50
CA LEU A 292 14.28 10.25 19.13
C LEU A 292 13.47 11.09 20.11
N ARG A 293 12.59 11.96 19.61
CA ARG A 293 11.71 12.80 20.42
C ARG A 293 10.30 12.82 19.84
N ASP A 294 9.31 12.90 20.70
CA ASP A 294 7.92 13.11 20.31
C ASP A 294 7.51 14.52 20.74
N GLU A 295 7.27 15.38 19.76
CA GLU A 295 6.83 16.77 19.92
C GLU A 295 5.36 16.93 19.50
N SER A 296 4.60 15.82 19.44
CA SER A 296 3.18 15.86 19.11
C SER A 296 2.38 16.64 20.15
N ASP A 297 1.48 17.50 19.69
CA ASP A 297 0.60 18.30 20.53
C ASP A 297 -0.83 18.33 19.96
N LYS A 298 -1.64 19.29 20.43
CA LYS A 298 -3.02 19.48 19.97
C LYS A 298 -3.12 20.00 18.53
N ASP A 299 -2.06 20.59 18.00
CA ASP A 299 -2.01 21.21 16.67
C ASP A 299 -1.54 20.19 15.61
N GLY A 300 -0.92 19.08 16.03
CA GLY A 300 -0.68 17.93 15.17
C GLY A 300 0.34 16.93 15.70
N MET A 301 0.49 15.83 14.97
CA MET A 301 1.54 14.84 15.24
C MET A 301 2.88 15.35 14.72
N ARG A 302 3.92 15.25 15.54
CA ARG A 302 5.29 15.63 15.18
C ARG A 302 6.30 14.73 15.87
N MET A 303 6.76 13.71 15.17
CA MET A 303 7.82 12.83 15.63
C MET A 303 9.16 13.27 15.05
N VAL A 304 10.19 13.41 15.89
CA VAL A 304 11.51 13.94 15.52
C VAL A 304 12.58 12.87 15.67
N ILE A 305 13.27 12.57 14.58
CA ILE A 305 14.40 11.65 14.52
C ILE A 305 15.66 12.48 14.26
N GLU A 306 16.54 12.55 15.26
CA GLU A 306 17.75 13.36 15.20
C GLU A 306 18.91 12.57 14.61
N LEU A 307 19.54 13.11 13.57
CA LEU A 307 20.65 12.44 12.90
C LEU A 307 22.00 12.85 13.52
N ARG A 308 22.97 11.94 13.43
CA ARG A 308 24.37 12.23 13.74
C ARG A 308 24.91 13.22 12.71
N ARG A 309 25.98 13.94 13.10
CA ARG A 309 26.60 14.94 12.23
C ARG A 309 27.22 14.26 11.01
N GLY A 310 26.93 14.78 9.81
CA GLY A 310 27.50 14.30 8.55
C GLY A 310 26.72 13.15 7.89
N GLU A 311 25.64 12.68 8.48
CA GLU A 311 24.77 11.66 7.87
C GLU A 311 23.89 12.27 6.79
N VAL A 312 23.63 11.50 5.72
CA VAL A 312 22.71 11.90 4.64
C VAL A 312 21.28 11.49 5.03
N ALA A 313 20.41 12.47 5.26
CA ALA A 313 19.07 12.24 5.80
C ALA A 313 18.20 11.32 4.92
N GLU A 314 18.31 11.43 3.60
CA GLU A 314 17.58 10.58 2.65
C GLU A 314 17.94 9.10 2.78
N VAL A 315 19.22 8.78 2.97
CA VAL A 315 19.70 7.40 3.14
C VAL A 315 19.15 6.79 4.42
N ILE A 316 19.15 7.56 5.51
CA ILE A 316 18.57 7.11 6.79
C ILE A 316 17.06 6.93 6.67
N LEU A 317 16.36 7.85 6.00
CA LEU A 317 14.92 7.75 5.75
C LEU A 317 14.57 6.51 4.91
N ASN A 318 15.35 6.20 3.88
CA ASN A 318 15.17 4.99 3.06
C ASN A 318 15.35 3.71 3.90
N ASN A 319 16.37 3.67 4.76
CA ASN A 319 16.56 2.57 5.69
C ASN A 319 15.39 2.44 6.68
N LEU A 320 14.90 3.56 7.19
CA LEU A 320 13.72 3.61 8.06
C LEU A 320 12.48 3.06 7.35
N TYR A 321 12.20 3.45 6.10
CA TYR A 321 11.08 2.91 5.33
C TYR A 321 11.21 1.41 5.07
N LYS A 322 12.42 0.91 4.80
CA LYS A 322 12.63 -0.51 4.50
C LYS A 322 12.50 -1.41 5.73
N GLN A 323 12.90 -0.91 6.90
CA GLN A 323 13.08 -1.74 8.10
C GLN A 323 12.02 -1.51 9.18
N THR A 324 11.24 -0.43 9.09
CA THR A 324 10.26 -0.05 10.12
C THR A 324 8.85 0.08 9.55
N GLN A 325 7.86 0.26 10.44
CA GLN A 325 6.47 0.50 10.03
C GLN A 325 6.20 1.92 9.52
N LEU A 326 7.24 2.73 9.28
CA LEU A 326 7.08 3.98 8.52
C LEU A 326 6.64 3.70 7.07
N GLN A 327 6.86 2.48 6.58
CA GLN A 327 6.20 1.94 5.40
C GLN A 327 5.53 0.61 5.75
N THR A 328 4.25 0.45 5.41
CA THR A 328 3.49 -0.80 5.63
C THR A 328 2.83 -1.25 4.34
N VAL A 329 2.44 -2.53 4.29
CA VAL A 329 1.68 -3.09 3.18
C VAL A 329 0.24 -3.26 3.62
N PHE A 330 -0.68 -2.70 2.85
CA PHE A 330 -2.11 -2.95 3.00
C PHE A 330 -2.55 -3.97 1.94
N GLY A 331 -2.91 -5.17 2.40
CA GLY A 331 -3.45 -6.22 1.53
C GLY A 331 -4.94 -6.02 1.32
N ILE A 332 -5.33 -5.59 0.12
CA ILE A 332 -6.73 -5.39 -0.27
C ILE A 332 -7.34 -6.74 -0.62
N ASN A 333 -8.48 -7.04 -0.01
CA ASN A 333 -9.27 -8.23 -0.28
C ASN A 333 -10.76 -7.91 -0.10
N MET A 334 -11.45 -7.66 -1.20
CA MET A 334 -12.83 -7.17 -1.25
C MET A 334 -13.83 -8.31 -1.19
N VAL A 335 -13.98 -8.91 0.00
CA VAL A 335 -14.97 -9.97 0.24
C VAL A 335 -16.15 -9.42 1.04
N ALA A 336 -17.36 -9.57 0.51
CA ALA A 336 -18.59 -9.16 1.15
C ALA A 336 -19.71 -10.20 0.94
N ILE A 337 -20.76 -10.10 1.74
CA ILE A 337 -21.94 -10.96 1.60
C ILE A 337 -22.88 -10.36 0.55
N ARG A 338 -23.28 -11.19 -0.41
CA ARG A 338 -24.36 -10.92 -1.36
C ARG A 338 -25.32 -12.10 -1.32
N GLU A 339 -26.61 -11.84 -1.08
CA GLU A 339 -27.66 -12.88 -1.03
C GLU A 339 -27.30 -14.04 -0.07
N GLY A 340 -26.75 -13.70 1.11
CA GLY A 340 -26.39 -14.67 2.15
C GLY A 340 -25.12 -15.48 1.88
N ARG A 341 -24.36 -15.18 0.82
CA ARG A 341 -23.11 -15.88 0.47
C ARG A 341 -21.93 -14.93 0.31
N PRO A 342 -20.70 -15.35 0.67
CA PRO A 342 -19.51 -14.53 0.50
C PRO A 342 -19.02 -14.53 -0.96
N TYR A 343 -18.76 -13.35 -1.51
CA TYR A 343 -18.17 -13.17 -2.84
C TYR A 343 -16.95 -12.25 -2.77
N CYS A 344 -15.92 -12.56 -3.56
CA CYS A 344 -14.85 -11.62 -3.87
C CYS A 344 -15.34 -10.74 -5.02
N MET A 345 -15.50 -9.44 -4.79
CA MET A 345 -16.14 -8.52 -5.71
C MET A 345 -15.17 -7.43 -6.16
N ASN A 346 -15.30 -7.02 -7.41
CA ASN A 346 -14.56 -5.89 -7.97
C ASN A 346 -15.25 -4.55 -7.65
N LEU A 347 -14.63 -3.42 -8.02
CA LEU A 347 -15.17 -2.08 -7.72
C LEU A 347 -16.56 -1.86 -8.34
N LYS A 348 -16.74 -2.21 -9.62
CA LYS A 348 -18.00 -2.03 -10.35
C LYS A 348 -19.11 -2.85 -9.71
N GLU A 349 -18.84 -4.11 -9.36
CA GLU A 349 -19.82 -4.99 -8.74
C GLU A 349 -20.35 -4.46 -7.39
N ILE A 350 -19.49 -3.84 -6.58
CA ILE A 350 -19.88 -3.22 -5.31
C ILE A 350 -20.76 -1.98 -5.57
N LEU A 351 -20.37 -1.11 -6.50
CA LEU A 351 -21.15 0.09 -6.87
C LEU A 351 -22.53 -0.29 -7.44
N VAL A 352 -22.58 -1.27 -8.34
CA VAL A 352 -23.84 -1.80 -8.89
C VAL A 352 -24.73 -2.38 -7.79
N ALA A 353 -24.18 -3.13 -6.85
CA ALA A 353 -24.94 -3.68 -5.74
C ALA A 353 -25.57 -2.58 -4.87
N PHE A 354 -24.83 -1.49 -4.60
CA PHE A 354 -25.35 -0.33 -3.88
C PHE A 354 -26.46 0.39 -4.67
N ILE A 355 -26.28 0.64 -5.97
CA ILE A 355 -27.29 1.31 -6.80
C ILE A 355 -28.56 0.48 -6.87
N ASN A 356 -28.45 -0.85 -7.06
CA ASN A 356 -29.61 -1.74 -7.06
C ASN A 356 -30.34 -1.75 -5.72
N HIS A 357 -29.59 -1.76 -4.61
CA HIS A 357 -30.18 -1.60 -3.28
C HIS A 357 -30.93 -0.27 -3.17
N ARG A 358 -30.35 0.86 -3.63
CA ARG A 358 -31.07 2.15 -3.65
C ARG A 358 -32.33 2.12 -4.50
N ARG A 359 -32.32 1.48 -5.66
CA ARG A 359 -33.52 1.32 -6.50
C ARG A 359 -34.62 0.59 -5.74
N GLU A 360 -34.29 -0.50 -5.06
CA GLU A 360 -35.24 -1.25 -4.24
C GLU A 360 -35.79 -0.39 -3.09
N ILE A 361 -34.93 0.30 -2.34
CA ILE A 361 -35.33 1.17 -1.23
C ILE A 361 -36.24 2.31 -1.71
N VAL A 362 -35.88 3.01 -2.80
CA VAL A 362 -36.70 4.09 -3.36
C VAL A 362 -38.05 3.56 -3.83
N THR A 363 -38.08 2.39 -4.46
CA THR A 363 -39.32 1.75 -4.92
C THR A 363 -40.22 1.45 -3.73
N ARG A 364 -39.72 0.74 -2.71
CA ARG A 364 -40.49 0.39 -1.50
C ARG A 364 -40.98 1.63 -0.76
N ARG A 365 -40.12 2.64 -0.61
CA ARG A 365 -40.48 3.93 0.00
C ARG A 365 -41.60 4.62 -0.78
N THR A 366 -41.51 4.64 -2.11
CA THR A 366 -42.51 5.29 -2.97
C THR A 366 -43.84 4.55 -2.91
N ILE A 367 -43.84 3.22 -2.91
CA ILE A 367 -45.04 2.40 -2.69
C ILE A 367 -45.67 2.69 -1.32
N TYR A 368 -44.86 2.75 -0.26
CA TYR A 368 -45.34 3.08 1.08
C TYR A 368 -45.99 4.47 1.13
N LEU A 369 -45.32 5.49 0.57
CA LEU A 369 -45.82 6.86 0.52
C LEU A 369 -47.09 6.97 -0.33
N LEU A 370 -47.14 6.29 -1.47
CA LEU A 370 -48.33 6.21 -2.31
C LEU A 370 -49.51 5.58 -1.57
N ARG A 371 -49.28 4.45 -0.89
CA ARG A 371 -50.31 3.77 -0.08
C ARG A 371 -50.83 4.70 1.02
N LYS A 372 -49.94 5.38 1.75
CA LYS A 372 -50.33 6.34 2.81
C LYS A 372 -51.07 7.56 2.26
N ALA A 373 -50.63 8.09 1.12
CA ALA A 373 -51.28 9.20 0.46
C ALA A 373 -52.68 8.83 -0.02
N ARG A 374 -52.86 7.64 -0.64
CA ARG A 374 -54.17 7.09 -1.03
C ARG A 374 -55.09 6.87 0.16
N GLU A 375 -54.61 6.23 1.23
CA GLU A 375 -55.37 6.05 2.48
C GLU A 375 -55.86 7.39 3.04
N ARG A 376 -55.00 8.41 3.05
CA ARG A 376 -55.35 9.76 3.54
C ARG A 376 -56.32 10.48 2.60
N ALA A 377 -56.08 10.45 1.29
CA ALA A 377 -56.95 11.04 0.29
C ALA A 377 -58.35 10.43 0.35
N HIS A 378 -58.46 9.11 0.48
CA HIS A 378 -59.71 8.37 0.65
C HIS A 378 -60.52 8.86 1.87
N VAL A 379 -59.85 9.10 3.00
CA VAL A 379 -60.51 9.65 4.19
C VAL A 379 -60.98 11.09 3.96
N LEU A 380 -60.13 11.94 3.38
CA LEU A 380 -60.47 13.35 3.11
C LEU A 380 -61.63 13.48 2.11
N GLU A 381 -61.71 12.59 1.13
CA GLU A 381 -62.81 12.51 0.18
C GLU A 381 -64.14 12.27 0.90
N GLY A 382 -64.18 11.28 1.82
CA GLY A 382 -65.36 11.02 2.65
C GLY A 382 -65.72 12.20 3.57
N LEU A 383 -64.73 12.89 4.13
CA LEU A 383 -64.95 14.10 4.95
C LEU A 383 -65.50 15.26 4.12
N ALA A 384 -65.02 15.45 2.89
CA ALA A 384 -65.53 16.48 1.99
C ALA A 384 -66.99 16.22 1.60
N ILE A 385 -67.35 14.96 1.36
CA ILE A 385 -68.75 14.54 1.11
C ILE A 385 -69.61 14.74 2.34
N ALA A 386 -69.08 14.46 3.53
CA ALA A 386 -69.79 14.70 4.78
C ALA A 386 -70.07 16.18 5.03
N LEU A 387 -69.14 17.05 4.67
CA LEU A 387 -69.33 18.50 4.75
C LEU A 387 -70.35 19.02 3.74
N ALA A 388 -70.39 18.43 2.53
CA ALA A 388 -71.37 18.78 1.51
C ALA A 388 -72.81 18.37 1.90
N ASN A 389 -72.96 17.30 2.69
CA ASN A 389 -74.25 16.73 3.10
C ASN A 389 -74.49 16.82 4.63
N ILE A 390 -73.92 17.84 5.28
CA ILE A 390 -73.77 17.88 6.74
C ILE A 390 -75.09 17.82 7.51
N ASP A 391 -76.12 18.54 7.06
CA ASP A 391 -77.41 18.59 7.76
C ASP A 391 -78.10 17.21 7.76
N GLU A 392 -78.07 16.53 6.62
CA GLU A 392 -78.66 15.20 6.44
C GLU A 392 -77.90 14.12 7.23
N MET A 393 -76.56 14.22 7.28
CA MET A 393 -75.74 13.34 8.12
C MET A 393 -75.98 13.57 9.61
N ILE A 394 -76.11 14.83 10.06
CA ILE A 394 -76.41 15.16 11.46
C ILE A 394 -77.79 14.60 11.86
N GLU A 395 -78.80 14.72 11.02
CA GLU A 395 -80.14 14.18 11.29
C GLU A 395 -80.11 12.64 11.40
N LEU A 396 -79.40 11.97 10.49
CA LEU A 396 -79.20 10.52 10.53
C LEU A 396 -78.51 10.08 11.82
N ILE A 397 -77.45 10.78 12.23
CA ILE A 397 -76.72 10.50 13.48
C ILE A 397 -77.62 10.74 14.69
N LYS A 398 -78.36 11.87 14.75
CA LYS A 398 -79.26 12.22 15.87
C LYS A 398 -80.43 11.25 16.03
N THR A 399 -80.91 10.66 14.94
CA THR A 399 -82.05 9.72 14.96
C THR A 399 -81.62 8.26 15.18
N SER A 400 -80.31 7.98 15.26
CA SER A 400 -79.79 6.64 15.55
C SER A 400 -79.63 6.43 17.06
N GLN A 401 -79.90 5.22 17.56
CA GLN A 401 -79.86 4.96 19.01
C GLN A 401 -78.43 4.87 19.57
N ASN A 402 -77.47 4.47 18.74
CA ASN A 402 -76.06 4.32 19.13
C ASN A 402 -75.10 4.52 17.93
N PRO A 403 -73.79 4.69 18.17
CA PRO A 403 -72.81 4.92 17.10
C PRO A 403 -72.69 3.78 16.08
N ALA A 404 -72.90 2.52 16.49
CA ALA A 404 -72.83 1.37 15.58
C ALA A 404 -74.00 1.38 14.58
N GLU A 405 -75.20 1.70 15.05
CA GLU A 405 -76.38 1.89 14.20
C GLU A 405 -76.19 3.09 13.25
N ALA A 406 -75.69 4.22 13.76
CA ALA A 406 -75.38 5.39 12.93
C ALA A 406 -74.39 5.04 11.82
N LYS A 407 -73.31 4.31 12.14
CA LYS A 407 -72.33 3.83 11.15
C LYS A 407 -72.96 2.96 10.08
N GLN A 408 -73.78 1.98 10.46
CA GLN A 408 -74.48 1.10 9.50
C GLN A 408 -75.42 1.91 8.59
N ARG A 409 -76.15 2.88 9.14
CA ARG A 409 -77.04 3.76 8.37
C ARG A 409 -76.28 4.68 7.41
N LEU A 410 -75.12 5.20 7.82
CA LEU A 410 -74.24 6.00 6.94
C LEU A 410 -73.71 5.18 5.76
N LEU A 411 -73.37 3.90 5.98
CA LEU A 411 -72.85 2.99 4.96
C LEU A 411 -73.94 2.47 3.99
N ALA A 412 -75.17 2.28 4.48
CA ALA A 412 -76.28 1.79 3.67
C ALA A 412 -76.84 2.86 2.71
N LYS A 413 -76.63 4.14 3.04
CA LYS A 413 -77.13 5.27 2.26
C LYS A 413 -76.14 5.70 1.19
N VAL A 414 -76.67 6.15 0.05
CA VAL A 414 -75.91 6.83 -1.00
C VAL A 414 -76.04 8.35 -0.84
N TRP A 415 -74.96 9.07 -1.10
CA TRP A 415 -74.83 10.50 -0.85
C TRP A 415 -74.62 11.28 -2.16
N ASP A 416 -74.99 12.56 -2.16
CA ASP A 416 -74.69 13.47 -3.26
C ASP A 416 -73.20 13.86 -3.22
N LEU A 417 -72.56 13.87 -4.40
CA LEU A 417 -71.16 14.27 -4.57
C LEU A 417 -70.94 15.76 -4.31
N GLY A 418 -71.94 16.62 -4.53
CA GLY A 418 -71.86 18.06 -4.30
C GLY A 418 -70.61 18.71 -4.91
N LEU A 419 -69.90 19.53 -4.14
CA LEU A 419 -68.65 20.21 -4.53
C LEU A 419 -67.52 19.23 -4.92
N VAL A 420 -67.55 18.00 -4.40
CA VAL A 420 -66.53 16.97 -4.64
C VAL A 420 -66.61 16.41 -6.05
N ALA A 421 -67.78 16.51 -6.71
CA ALA A 421 -67.94 16.16 -8.13
C ALA A 421 -66.92 16.88 -9.03
N THR A 422 -66.73 18.19 -8.83
CA THR A 422 -65.77 18.99 -9.64
C THR A 422 -64.30 18.67 -9.36
N LEU A 423 -64.00 18.13 -8.17
CA LEU A 423 -62.64 17.70 -7.81
C LEU A 423 -62.35 16.29 -8.35
N LEU A 424 -63.36 15.42 -8.40
CA LEU A 424 -63.28 14.07 -8.94
C LEU A 424 -63.38 14.05 -10.48
N GLU A 425 -64.06 15.01 -11.14
CA GLU A 425 -64.06 15.13 -12.60
C GLU A 425 -62.65 15.38 -13.18
N ASN A 426 -61.73 15.94 -12.38
CA ASN A 426 -60.34 16.18 -12.76
C ASN A 426 -59.38 15.07 -12.32
N ALA A 427 -59.80 14.20 -11.39
CA ALA A 427 -58.99 13.14 -10.80
C ALA A 427 -59.69 11.80 -11.07
N ASP A 428 -59.17 11.02 -12.01
CA ASP A 428 -59.65 9.67 -12.31
C ASP A 428 -59.83 8.87 -10.99
N ALA A 429 -61.07 8.55 -10.61
CA ALA A 429 -61.44 8.13 -9.24
C ALA A 429 -60.73 6.84 -8.78
N ASP A 430 -60.19 6.06 -9.73
CA ASP A 430 -59.36 4.89 -9.46
C ASP A 430 -57.95 5.25 -8.92
N ARG A 431 -57.49 6.50 -9.07
CA ARG A 431 -56.14 6.93 -8.63
C ARG A 431 -56.01 7.07 -7.12
N THR A 432 -57.05 7.57 -6.44
CA THR A 432 -57.09 7.79 -4.98
C THR A 432 -57.62 6.58 -4.21
N ARG A 433 -58.24 5.62 -4.91
CA ARG A 433 -58.82 4.42 -4.31
C ARG A 433 -57.73 3.53 -3.67
N PRO A 434 -57.86 3.16 -2.39
CA PRO A 434 -57.01 2.14 -1.78
C PRO A 434 -57.20 0.77 -2.47
N GLU A 435 -56.11 0.02 -2.68
CA GLU A 435 -56.13 -1.26 -3.40
C GLU A 435 -57.03 -2.33 -2.75
N THR A 436 -57.23 -2.26 -1.44
CA THR A 436 -58.05 -3.20 -0.67
C THR A 436 -59.54 -2.86 -0.71
N LEU A 437 -59.93 -1.73 -1.31
CA LEU A 437 -61.32 -1.28 -1.33
C LEU A 437 -62.07 -1.87 -2.52
N SER A 438 -63.20 -2.52 -2.24
CA SER A 438 -64.10 -3.05 -3.27
C SER A 438 -64.60 -1.94 -4.21
N VAL A 439 -64.75 -2.28 -5.49
CA VAL A 439 -65.19 -1.35 -6.55
C VAL A 439 -66.55 -0.72 -6.20
N GLU A 440 -67.38 -1.37 -5.39
CA GLU A 440 -68.71 -0.87 -5.00
C GLU A 440 -68.71 0.43 -4.17
N PHE A 441 -67.59 0.82 -3.58
CA PHE A 441 -67.44 2.03 -2.77
C PHE A 441 -66.85 3.18 -3.58
N GLY A 442 -67.19 4.42 -3.24
CA GLY A 442 -66.79 5.61 -4.00
C GLY A 442 -67.88 6.10 -4.96
N ALA A 443 -67.47 6.91 -5.94
CA ALA A 443 -68.37 7.57 -6.89
C ALA A 443 -68.89 6.59 -7.97
N HIS A 444 -70.21 6.52 -8.14
CA HIS A 444 -70.90 5.73 -9.18
C HIS A 444 -72.10 6.53 -9.70
N ASP A 445 -72.18 6.76 -11.01
CA ASP A 445 -73.33 7.39 -11.68
C ASP A 445 -73.84 8.69 -11.01
N GLY A 446 -72.92 9.53 -10.50
CA GLY A 446 -73.25 10.80 -9.84
C GLY A 446 -73.61 10.69 -8.34
N LEU A 447 -73.52 9.49 -7.75
CA LEU A 447 -73.77 9.21 -6.34
C LEU A 447 -72.51 8.67 -5.65
N TYR A 448 -72.44 8.77 -4.33
CA TYR A 448 -71.31 8.29 -3.54
C TYR A 448 -71.69 7.28 -2.47
N LYS A 449 -70.94 6.18 -2.38
CA LYS A 449 -71.07 5.18 -1.30
C LYS A 449 -69.86 5.22 -0.37
N LEU A 450 -70.11 5.50 0.91
CA LEU A 450 -69.06 5.60 1.94
C LEU A 450 -68.47 4.22 2.29
N SER A 451 -67.17 4.18 2.57
CA SER A 451 -66.50 3.01 3.17
C SER A 451 -66.53 3.04 4.71
N GLU A 452 -66.24 1.90 5.34
CA GLU A 452 -66.18 1.82 6.81
C GLU A 452 -65.19 2.80 7.44
N ALA A 453 -64.04 3.00 6.80
CA ALA A 453 -63.00 3.92 7.26
C ALA A 453 -63.48 5.38 7.18
N GLN A 454 -64.18 5.75 6.10
CA GLN A 454 -64.77 7.08 5.95
C GLN A 454 -65.89 7.32 6.96
N ALA A 455 -66.83 6.38 7.11
CA ALA A 455 -67.93 6.49 8.06
C ALA A 455 -67.40 6.63 9.50
N GLN A 456 -66.35 5.89 9.86
CA GLN A 456 -65.68 6.05 11.15
C GLN A 456 -65.07 7.45 11.30
N ALA A 457 -64.30 7.93 10.31
CA ALA A 457 -63.68 9.24 10.34
C ALA A 457 -64.70 10.39 10.43
N ILE A 458 -65.88 10.23 9.82
CA ILE A 458 -67.00 11.17 9.91
C ILE A 458 -67.58 11.19 11.32
N LEU A 459 -67.78 10.03 11.96
CA LEU A 459 -68.28 9.96 13.34
C LEU A 459 -67.27 10.55 14.35
N ASP A 460 -65.98 10.48 14.05
CA ASP A 460 -64.91 11.04 14.87
C ASP A 460 -64.68 12.56 14.63
N LEU A 461 -65.44 13.18 13.71
CA LEU A 461 -65.37 14.62 13.46
C LEU A 461 -65.76 15.43 14.70
N ARG A 462 -65.04 16.54 14.91
CA ARG A 462 -65.30 17.50 15.98
C ARG A 462 -65.92 18.77 15.42
N LEU A 463 -66.81 19.40 16.17
CA LEU A 463 -67.58 20.58 15.72
C LEU A 463 -66.73 21.75 15.18
N HIS A 464 -65.51 21.96 15.70
CA HIS A 464 -64.64 23.03 15.20
C HIS A 464 -64.16 22.81 13.74
N ARG A 465 -64.23 21.57 13.22
CA ARG A 465 -63.90 21.24 11.83
C ARG A 465 -64.97 21.67 10.82
N LEU A 466 -66.12 22.16 11.29
CA LEU A 466 -67.22 22.64 10.46
C LEU A 466 -67.11 24.13 10.10
N THR A 467 -66.05 24.82 10.56
CA THR A 467 -65.81 26.22 10.18
C THR A 467 -65.37 26.31 8.71
N GLY A 468 -65.72 27.39 8.01
CA GLY A 468 -65.39 27.55 6.58
C GLY A 468 -63.89 27.41 6.27
N LEU A 469 -63.01 27.92 7.14
CA LEU A 469 -61.55 27.78 7.00
C LEU A 469 -61.08 26.33 7.07
N GLU A 470 -61.72 25.48 7.88
CA GLU A 470 -61.36 24.07 7.98
C GLU A 470 -61.83 23.27 6.76
N GLN A 471 -62.95 23.65 6.16
CA GLN A 471 -63.41 23.08 4.89
C GLN A 471 -62.42 23.39 3.75
N GLU A 472 -61.97 24.66 3.65
CA GLU A 472 -60.95 25.06 2.67
C GLU A 472 -59.62 24.31 2.87
N LYS A 473 -59.21 24.09 4.13
CA LYS A 473 -58.02 23.30 4.44
C LYS A 473 -58.13 21.85 3.98
N ILE A 474 -59.28 21.20 4.19
CA ILE A 474 -59.50 19.82 3.75
C ILE A 474 -59.40 19.72 2.23
N VAL A 475 -60.04 20.64 1.51
CA VAL A 475 -59.97 20.68 0.03
C VAL A 475 -58.55 20.95 -0.45
N LYS A 476 -57.82 21.86 0.21
CA LYS A 476 -56.43 22.15 -0.11
C LYS A 476 -55.52 20.95 0.13
N GLU A 477 -55.62 20.31 1.29
CA GLU A 477 -54.86 19.10 1.65
C GLU A 477 -55.14 17.96 0.65
N TYR A 478 -56.39 17.80 0.23
CA TYR A 478 -56.76 16.81 -0.79
C TYR A 478 -56.08 17.08 -2.14
N LYS A 479 -56.08 18.34 -2.62
CA LYS A 479 -55.38 18.70 -3.86
C LYS A 479 -53.87 18.46 -3.79
N GLU A 480 -53.24 18.83 -2.68
CA GLU A 480 -51.81 18.58 -2.45
C GLU A 480 -51.50 17.07 -2.45
N LEU A 481 -52.39 16.25 -1.89
CA LEU A 481 -52.24 14.79 -1.93
C LEU A 481 -52.43 14.20 -3.33
N LEU A 482 -53.32 14.75 -4.15
CA LEU A 482 -53.47 14.33 -5.56
C LEU A 482 -52.17 14.56 -6.33
N GLU A 483 -51.56 15.75 -6.18
CA GLU A 483 -50.26 16.07 -6.81
C GLU A 483 -49.16 15.11 -6.34
N LEU A 484 -49.12 14.78 -5.04
CA LEU A 484 -48.18 13.80 -4.50
C LEU A 484 -48.42 12.39 -5.05
N ILE A 485 -49.67 11.95 -5.13
CA ILE A 485 -50.04 10.63 -5.68
C ILE A 485 -49.62 10.52 -7.14
N ASP A 486 -49.91 11.54 -7.95
CA ASP A 486 -49.50 11.57 -9.36
C ASP A 486 -47.97 11.54 -9.49
N GLY A 487 -47.25 12.30 -8.65
CA GLY A 487 -45.79 12.25 -8.61
C GLY A 487 -45.23 10.87 -8.22
N TYR A 488 -45.83 10.20 -7.23
CA TYR A 488 -45.41 8.83 -6.85
C TYR A 488 -45.72 7.81 -7.95
N LEU A 489 -46.88 7.91 -8.61
CA LEU A 489 -47.24 7.05 -9.74
C LEU A 489 -46.28 7.25 -10.92
N GLU A 490 -45.88 8.48 -11.20
CA GLU A 490 -44.88 8.79 -12.22
C GLU A 490 -43.52 8.15 -11.92
N ILE A 491 -43.04 8.26 -10.66
CA ILE A 491 -41.80 7.62 -10.21
C ILE A 491 -41.87 6.09 -10.37
N LEU A 492 -43.01 5.47 -10.04
CA LEU A 492 -43.17 4.02 -10.16
C LEU A 492 -43.35 3.54 -11.61
N ALA A 493 -43.89 4.38 -12.48
CA ALA A 493 -44.12 4.05 -13.89
C ALA A 493 -42.87 4.25 -14.77
N SER A 494 -41.96 5.14 -14.38
CA SER A 494 -40.77 5.51 -15.18
C SER A 494 -39.48 5.19 -14.45
N ASP A 495 -38.74 4.20 -14.98
CA ASP A 495 -37.39 3.88 -14.47
C ASP A 495 -36.44 5.09 -14.56
N VAL A 496 -36.58 5.91 -15.61
CA VAL A 496 -35.82 7.15 -15.78
C VAL A 496 -36.09 8.11 -14.62
N ARG A 497 -37.38 8.33 -14.27
CA ARG A 497 -37.75 9.23 -13.17
C ARG A 497 -37.26 8.71 -11.83
N LEU A 498 -37.33 7.40 -11.59
CA LEU A 498 -36.77 6.78 -10.39
C LEU A 498 -35.26 7.01 -10.28
N MET A 499 -34.52 6.86 -11.40
CA MET A 499 -33.07 7.09 -11.41
C MET A 499 -32.71 8.58 -11.27
N GLU A 500 -33.54 9.50 -11.76
CA GLU A 500 -33.41 10.95 -11.49
C GLU A 500 -33.52 11.25 -10.01
N VAL A 501 -34.51 10.69 -9.31
CA VAL A 501 -34.66 10.87 -7.86
C VAL A 501 -33.45 10.34 -7.10
N ILE A 502 -32.92 9.17 -7.49
CA ILE A 502 -31.69 8.63 -6.90
C ILE A 502 -30.51 9.57 -7.15
N ARG A 503 -30.36 10.11 -8.36
CA ARG A 503 -29.32 11.09 -8.69
C ARG A 503 -29.41 12.32 -7.81
N GLU A 504 -30.58 12.97 -7.74
CA GLU A 504 -30.83 14.17 -6.92
C GLU A 504 -30.44 13.91 -5.45
N GLU A 505 -30.83 12.76 -4.91
CA GLU A 505 -30.50 12.37 -3.55
C GLU A 505 -29.01 12.11 -3.33
N LEU A 506 -28.29 11.57 -4.32
CA LEU A 506 -26.84 11.37 -4.23
C LEU A 506 -26.08 12.69 -4.35
N GLU A 507 -26.55 13.61 -5.19
CA GLU A 507 -26.00 14.96 -5.32
C GLU A 507 -26.16 15.74 -4.01
N GLU A 508 -27.31 15.64 -3.33
CA GLU A 508 -27.52 16.21 -2.00
C GLU A 508 -26.50 15.68 -0.97
N ILE A 509 -26.26 14.36 -0.97
CA ILE A 509 -25.25 13.74 -0.10
C ILE A 509 -23.85 14.28 -0.40
N ARG A 510 -23.51 14.43 -1.69
CA ARG A 510 -22.23 14.98 -2.12
C ARG A 510 -22.08 16.43 -1.64
N GLU A 511 -23.07 17.28 -1.85
CA GLU A 511 -23.03 18.67 -1.40
C GLU A 511 -22.90 18.81 0.12
N GLN A 512 -23.56 17.94 0.88
CA GLN A 512 -23.57 18.02 2.34
C GLN A 512 -22.31 17.44 3.01
N TYR A 513 -21.69 16.42 2.42
CA TYR A 513 -20.63 15.64 3.08
C TYR A 513 -19.31 15.55 2.30
N ALA A 514 -19.20 16.16 1.11
CA ALA A 514 -17.93 16.20 0.38
C ALA A 514 -16.83 16.83 1.24
N ASP A 515 -15.66 16.20 1.19
CA ASP A 515 -14.43 16.72 1.76
C ASP A 515 -13.24 16.41 0.86
N ASP A 516 -12.13 17.10 1.11
CA ASP A 516 -10.92 16.92 0.32
C ASP A 516 -10.26 15.56 0.62
N ARG A 517 -9.62 15.03 -0.42
CA ARG A 517 -8.74 13.85 -0.32
C ARG A 517 -7.61 14.14 0.65
N ARG A 518 -7.34 13.21 1.57
CA ARG A 518 -6.25 13.31 2.55
C ARG A 518 -5.00 12.58 2.09
N THR A 519 -5.16 11.35 1.61
CA THR A 519 -4.05 10.50 1.17
C THR A 519 -3.59 10.91 -0.23
N GLU A 520 -2.27 11.05 -0.39
CA GLU A 520 -1.63 11.37 -1.67
C GLU A 520 -1.15 10.09 -2.38
N ILE A 521 -1.35 10.01 -3.69
CA ILE A 521 -1.00 8.81 -4.48
C ILE A 521 0.20 9.12 -5.37
N LEU A 522 1.31 8.44 -5.11
CA LEU A 522 2.48 8.45 -5.98
C LEU A 522 2.26 7.38 -7.07
N GLN A 523 2.19 7.81 -8.33
CA GLN A 523 1.91 6.92 -9.46
C GLN A 523 3.00 5.84 -9.59
N ASP A 524 4.25 6.28 -9.60
CA ASP A 524 5.41 5.41 -9.69
C ASP A 524 5.74 4.80 -8.33
N HIS A 525 5.98 3.49 -8.35
CA HIS A 525 6.47 2.81 -7.17
C HIS A 525 7.96 3.11 -6.99
N LEU A 526 8.28 3.94 -6.00
CA LEU A 526 9.66 4.24 -5.62
C LEU A 526 10.27 3.03 -4.91
N ASN A 527 10.86 2.14 -5.70
CA ASN A 527 11.66 1.01 -5.23
C ASN A 527 12.95 1.52 -4.61
N LEU A 528 13.20 1.15 -3.36
CA LEU A 528 14.49 1.39 -2.72
C LEU A 528 15.48 0.33 -3.20
N SER A 529 16.46 0.74 -4.01
CA SER A 529 17.57 -0.12 -4.38
C SER A 529 18.50 -0.34 -3.19
N ALA A 530 19.43 -1.29 -3.28
CA ALA A 530 20.46 -1.45 -2.26
C ALA A 530 21.41 -0.24 -2.21
N GLU A 531 21.53 0.48 -3.31
CA GLU A 531 22.40 1.66 -3.47
C GLU A 531 21.80 2.86 -2.71
N ASP A 532 20.49 3.08 -2.80
CA ASP A 532 19.78 4.17 -2.09
C ASP A 532 19.82 4.10 -0.55
N LEU A 533 20.33 2.98 -0.02
CA LEU A 533 20.47 2.70 1.41
C LEU A 533 21.89 2.94 1.93
N ILE A 534 22.81 3.32 1.04
CA ILE A 534 24.24 3.41 1.33
C ILE A 534 24.70 4.82 0.95
N THR A 535 25.49 5.44 1.81
CA THR A 535 26.04 6.76 1.54
C THR A 535 27.19 6.67 0.52
N GLU A 536 27.24 7.61 -0.43
CA GLU A 536 28.41 7.79 -1.29
C GLU A 536 29.61 8.28 -0.48
N GLU A 537 30.66 7.46 -0.40
CA GLU A 537 31.90 7.81 0.29
C GLU A 537 33.11 7.20 -0.44
N ASP A 538 34.26 7.87 -0.39
CA ASP A 538 35.51 7.35 -0.93
C ASP A 538 36.13 6.30 0.00
N MET A 539 36.33 5.11 -0.55
CA MET A 539 36.87 3.95 0.14
C MET A 539 38.24 3.57 -0.42
N VAL A 540 39.13 3.13 0.46
CA VAL A 540 40.37 2.45 0.10
C VAL A 540 40.10 0.94 0.10
N VAL A 541 40.17 0.33 -1.08
CA VAL A 541 40.04 -1.12 -1.24
C VAL A 541 41.43 -1.73 -1.37
N THR A 542 41.72 -2.73 -0.53
CA THR A 542 42.99 -3.44 -0.54
C THR A 542 42.80 -4.92 -0.78
N MET A 543 43.65 -5.50 -1.63
CA MET A 543 43.78 -6.93 -1.86
C MET A 543 45.13 -7.42 -1.36
N SER A 544 45.14 -8.51 -0.61
CA SER A 544 46.36 -9.16 -0.12
C SER A 544 46.88 -10.24 -1.06
N HIS A 545 48.12 -10.67 -0.86
CA HIS A 545 48.75 -11.71 -1.67
C HIS A 545 48.07 -13.09 -1.49
N GLU A 546 47.57 -13.39 -0.29
CA GLU A 546 46.77 -14.60 -0.03
C GLU A 546 45.35 -14.53 -0.64
N GLY A 547 44.98 -13.42 -1.29
CA GLY A 547 43.69 -13.26 -1.96
C GLY A 547 42.56 -12.80 -1.03
N TYR A 548 42.89 -12.11 0.06
CA TYR A 548 41.90 -11.43 0.90
C TYR A 548 41.61 -10.03 0.39
N VAL A 549 40.35 -9.61 0.48
CA VAL A 549 39.89 -8.27 0.11
C VAL A 549 39.17 -7.60 1.27
N LYS A 550 39.33 -6.28 1.36
CA LYS A 550 38.60 -5.42 2.29
C LYS A 550 38.49 -4.00 1.75
N SER A 551 37.51 -3.27 2.26
CA SER A 551 37.35 -1.82 2.11
C SER A 551 37.52 -1.13 3.47
N GLN A 552 37.94 0.13 3.46
CA GLN A 552 37.96 1.00 4.63
C GLN A 552 37.80 2.46 4.17
N PRO A 553 37.16 3.35 4.94
CA PRO A 553 37.06 4.76 4.61
C PRO A 553 38.43 5.40 4.34
N LEU A 554 38.50 6.34 3.40
CA LEU A 554 39.75 7.02 3.05
C LEU A 554 40.37 7.78 4.24
N ASP A 555 39.52 8.33 5.10
CA ASP A 555 39.95 9.09 6.29
C ASP A 555 40.59 8.19 7.35
N ASP A 556 40.07 6.97 7.55
CA ASP A 556 40.67 5.97 8.43
C ASP A 556 42.05 5.51 7.95
N TYR A 557 42.29 5.56 6.64
CA TYR A 557 43.60 5.27 6.07
C TYR A 557 44.59 6.44 6.22
N LYS A 558 44.08 7.70 6.28
CA LYS A 558 44.90 8.90 6.43
C LYS A 558 45.14 9.25 7.91
N ALA A 559 46.16 8.62 8.53
CA ALA A 559 46.79 9.15 9.75
C ALA A 559 48.27 8.75 9.94
N GLN A 560 49.19 9.65 9.58
CA GLN A 560 50.18 10.27 10.50
C GLN A 560 50.96 11.39 9.77
N ARG A 561 50.91 12.63 10.28
CA ARG A 561 51.92 13.65 9.97
C ARG A 561 53.26 13.25 10.62
N ARG A 562 54.36 13.60 9.93
CA ARG A 562 55.80 13.40 10.26
C ARG A 562 56.12 13.07 11.73
N GLY A 563 56.81 11.94 11.96
CA GLY A 563 57.62 11.75 13.18
C GLY A 563 57.50 10.44 13.97
N GLY A 564 56.75 9.43 13.51
CA GLY A 564 56.65 8.15 14.22
C GLY A 564 57.71 7.13 13.79
N ARG A 565 58.70 6.84 14.67
CA ARG A 565 59.56 5.65 14.52
C ARG A 565 58.69 4.40 14.42
N GLY A 566 58.88 3.61 13.35
CA GLY A 566 58.16 2.36 13.13
C GLY A 566 58.25 1.44 14.35
N LYS A 567 57.08 1.14 14.95
CA LYS A 567 57.00 0.17 16.04
C LYS A 567 57.49 -1.19 15.52
N SER A 568 58.46 -1.75 16.24
CA SER A 568 58.99 -3.10 16.10
C SER A 568 57.85 -4.10 15.96
N ALA A 569 57.82 -4.82 14.83
CA ALA A 569 56.88 -5.91 14.62
C ALA A 569 57.59 -7.21 14.98
N THR A 570 57.32 -7.68 16.20
CA THR A 570 57.82 -8.92 16.81
C THR A 570 57.64 -10.13 15.89
N ALA A 571 58.60 -11.06 15.97
CA ALA A 571 58.78 -12.24 15.14
C ALA A 571 57.55 -13.18 15.12
N THR A 572 57.07 -13.52 13.92
CA THR A 572 56.35 -14.76 13.60
C THR A 572 56.22 -14.90 12.07
N LYS A 573 56.28 -16.16 11.62
CA LYS A 573 56.30 -16.60 10.21
C LYS A 573 55.13 -16.05 9.37
N GLU A 574 55.42 -15.79 8.10
CA GLU A 574 54.52 -15.49 6.98
C GLU A 574 53.53 -14.33 7.20
N LYS A 575 53.98 -13.11 6.91
CA LYS A 575 53.09 -11.94 6.84
C LYS A 575 52.53 -11.80 5.43
N ASP A 576 51.24 -12.09 5.29
CA ASP A 576 50.42 -11.65 4.17
C ASP A 576 50.50 -10.12 4.03
N PHE A 577 50.70 -9.65 2.81
CA PHE A 577 50.95 -8.24 2.49
C PHE A 577 49.97 -7.73 1.44
N VAL A 578 49.78 -6.42 1.37
CA VAL A 578 48.90 -5.80 0.38
C VAL A 578 49.55 -5.86 -1.00
N GLU A 579 48.92 -6.56 -1.94
CA GLU A 579 49.36 -6.70 -3.32
C GLU A 579 48.78 -5.58 -4.20
N LYS A 580 47.51 -5.20 -3.97
CA LYS A 580 46.85 -4.11 -4.72
C LYS A 580 46.08 -3.18 -3.81
N LEU A 581 46.11 -1.89 -4.15
CA LEU A 581 45.34 -0.83 -3.49
C LEU A 581 44.68 0.02 -4.56
N ILE A 582 43.38 0.25 -4.42
CA ILE A 582 42.58 1.13 -5.28
C ILE A 582 41.77 2.07 -4.38
N ILE A 583 41.55 3.30 -4.86
CA ILE A 583 40.59 4.24 -4.25
C ILE A 583 39.36 4.21 -5.15
N ALA A 584 38.19 4.00 -4.55
CA ALA A 584 36.91 3.88 -5.25
C ALA A 584 35.77 4.38 -4.37
N ASN A 585 34.72 4.91 -4.97
CA ASN A 585 33.52 5.29 -4.24
C ASN A 585 32.71 4.04 -3.87
N THR A 586 31.96 4.06 -2.76
CA THR A 586 31.06 2.95 -2.34
C THR A 586 30.19 2.41 -3.48
N HIS A 587 29.75 3.26 -4.41
CA HIS A 587 28.85 2.91 -5.52
C HIS A 587 29.56 2.42 -6.79
N ASP A 588 30.89 2.56 -6.85
CA ASP A 588 31.68 2.08 -7.99
C ASP A 588 31.63 0.55 -8.09
N THR A 589 31.81 0.05 -9.32
CA THR A 589 31.91 -1.39 -9.59
C THR A 589 33.36 -1.79 -9.80
N ILE A 590 33.79 -2.80 -9.07
CA ILE A 590 35.10 -3.45 -9.25
C ILE A 590 34.93 -4.65 -10.17
N LEU A 591 35.63 -4.63 -11.30
CA LEU A 591 35.80 -5.76 -12.20
C LEU A 591 36.96 -6.63 -11.71
N CYS A 592 36.64 -7.82 -11.20
CA CYS A 592 37.62 -8.79 -10.72
C CYS A 592 37.92 -9.80 -11.82
N PHE A 593 39.13 -9.75 -12.38
CA PHE A 593 39.59 -10.66 -13.44
C PHE A 593 40.35 -11.83 -12.83
N SER A 594 39.97 -13.05 -13.22
CA SER A 594 40.58 -14.26 -12.70
C SER A 594 41.68 -14.83 -13.60
N SER A 595 42.51 -15.70 -13.03
CA SER A 595 43.56 -16.44 -13.72
C SER A 595 43.03 -17.33 -14.87
N SER A 596 41.77 -17.76 -14.79
CA SER A 596 41.07 -18.57 -15.81
C SER A 596 40.54 -17.74 -16.99
N GLY A 597 40.72 -16.41 -16.97
CA GLY A 597 40.23 -15.52 -18.02
C GLY A 597 38.77 -15.10 -17.85
N LYS A 598 38.16 -15.31 -16.68
CA LYS A 598 36.82 -14.80 -16.35
C LYS A 598 36.88 -13.42 -15.71
N VAL A 599 35.74 -12.73 -15.73
CA VAL A 599 35.48 -11.47 -15.04
C VAL A 599 34.26 -11.61 -14.15
N TYR A 600 34.35 -11.02 -12.96
CA TYR A 600 33.30 -10.92 -11.95
C TYR A 600 33.11 -9.46 -11.54
N TRP A 601 31.95 -9.14 -10.96
CA TRP A 601 31.59 -7.79 -10.54
C TRP A 601 31.36 -7.76 -9.03
N LEU A 602 31.96 -6.80 -8.35
CA LEU A 602 31.65 -6.48 -6.96
C LEU A 602 31.46 -4.98 -6.82
N LYS A 603 30.34 -4.56 -6.24
CA LYS A 603 30.19 -3.19 -5.77
C LYS A 603 31.09 -2.97 -4.56
N VAL A 604 31.66 -1.79 -4.41
CA VAL A 604 32.59 -1.49 -3.30
C VAL A 604 31.91 -1.71 -1.94
N PHE A 605 30.64 -1.33 -1.81
CA PHE A 605 29.88 -1.55 -0.57
C PHE A 605 29.58 -3.03 -0.23
N HIS A 606 29.74 -3.96 -1.17
CA HIS A 606 29.65 -5.40 -0.89
C HIS A 606 30.94 -5.96 -0.28
N LEU A 607 32.04 -5.21 -0.33
CA LEU A 607 33.30 -5.62 0.28
C LEU A 607 33.22 -5.52 1.80
N PRO A 608 33.91 -6.41 2.53
CA PRO A 608 33.93 -6.34 3.98
C PRO A 608 34.68 -5.09 4.43
N VAL A 609 33.99 -4.21 5.16
CA VAL A 609 34.62 -3.07 5.83
C VAL A 609 35.47 -3.60 6.99
N ALA A 610 36.76 -3.29 7.00
CA ALA A 610 37.67 -3.81 8.01
C ALA A 610 38.85 -2.88 8.27
N SER A 611 39.27 -2.78 9.54
CA SER A 611 40.39 -1.94 9.94
C SER A 611 41.72 -2.37 9.29
N ARG A 612 42.72 -1.47 9.31
CA ARG A 612 44.04 -1.68 8.71
C ARG A 612 44.71 -3.00 9.13
N GLY A 613 44.56 -3.43 10.38
CA GLY A 613 45.17 -4.66 10.92
C GLY A 613 44.40 -5.95 10.65
N SER A 614 43.16 -5.88 10.18
CA SER A 614 42.35 -7.06 9.84
C SER A 614 42.67 -7.58 8.44
N ARG A 615 42.63 -8.90 8.22
CA ARG A 615 42.91 -9.50 6.91
C ARG A 615 41.76 -9.32 5.91
N GLY A 616 40.54 -9.02 6.34
CA GLY A 616 39.37 -8.96 5.45
C GLY A 616 38.76 -10.35 5.20
N LYS A 617 38.13 -10.56 4.03
CA LYS A 617 37.58 -11.87 3.62
C LYS A 617 38.25 -12.37 2.33
N PRO A 618 38.43 -13.68 2.16
CA PRO A 618 39.00 -14.23 0.93
C PRO A 618 37.98 -14.15 -0.23
N PHE A 619 38.46 -13.90 -1.47
CA PHE A 619 37.59 -13.76 -2.64
C PHE A 619 36.71 -14.98 -2.92
N VAL A 620 37.18 -16.19 -2.59
CA VAL A 620 36.40 -17.44 -2.74
C VAL A 620 35.09 -17.45 -1.94
N ASN A 621 34.97 -16.60 -0.91
CA ASN A 621 33.73 -16.45 -0.13
C ASN A 621 32.78 -15.39 -0.71
N LEU A 622 33.26 -14.54 -1.61
CA LEU A 622 32.50 -13.43 -2.21
C LEU A 622 32.13 -13.72 -3.67
N LEU A 623 32.92 -14.55 -4.36
CA LEU A 623 32.79 -14.86 -5.78
C LEU A 623 32.76 -16.38 -5.99
N PRO A 624 31.95 -16.88 -6.95
CA PRO A 624 31.92 -18.30 -7.28
C PRO A 624 33.13 -18.66 -8.17
N LEU A 625 34.28 -18.80 -7.53
CA LEU A 625 35.54 -19.20 -8.16
C LEU A 625 35.66 -20.72 -8.24
N GLU A 626 36.19 -21.22 -9.36
CA GLU A 626 36.51 -22.63 -9.53
C GLU A 626 37.73 -23.05 -8.71
N LYS A 627 37.92 -24.36 -8.52
CA LYS A 627 39.04 -24.88 -7.72
C LYS A 627 40.38 -24.50 -8.35
N GLY A 628 41.17 -23.68 -7.66
CA GLY A 628 42.46 -23.19 -8.13
C GLY A 628 42.41 -21.88 -8.92
N GLU A 629 41.21 -21.33 -9.15
CA GLU A 629 41.02 -20.02 -9.77
C GLU A 629 41.34 -18.90 -8.75
N LYS A 630 42.14 -17.91 -9.18
CA LYS A 630 42.55 -16.76 -8.37
C LYS A 630 42.22 -15.46 -9.07
N ILE A 631 41.98 -14.39 -8.32
CA ILE A 631 41.82 -13.04 -8.89
C ILE A 631 43.20 -12.43 -9.13
N ASN A 632 43.48 -12.09 -10.38
CA ASN A 632 44.77 -11.55 -10.81
C ASN A 632 44.74 -10.04 -11.00
N ALA A 633 43.56 -9.46 -11.30
CA ALA A 633 43.42 -8.02 -11.45
C ALA A 633 42.06 -7.49 -10.97
N MET A 634 42.08 -6.25 -10.50
CA MET A 634 40.90 -5.48 -10.12
C MET A 634 40.94 -4.16 -10.87
N LEU A 635 39.85 -3.79 -11.53
CA LEU A 635 39.69 -2.50 -12.19
C LEU A 635 38.43 -1.83 -11.68
N THR A 636 38.51 -0.55 -11.34
CA THR A 636 37.36 0.25 -10.91
C THR A 636 36.68 0.90 -12.11
N VAL A 637 35.36 0.79 -12.17
CA VAL A 637 34.54 1.34 -13.25
C VAL A 637 33.30 1.96 -12.62
N ARG A 638 33.13 3.27 -12.82
CA ARG A 638 31.89 4.00 -12.48
C ARG A 638 30.90 3.95 -13.65
N GLU A 639 31.39 4.18 -14.86
CA GLU A 639 30.59 4.19 -16.09
C GLU A 639 31.24 3.36 -17.21
N TYR A 640 30.42 2.66 -17.98
CA TYR A 640 30.85 1.82 -19.11
C TYR A 640 30.92 2.62 -20.41
N SER A 641 31.88 3.55 -20.49
CA SER A 641 32.11 4.39 -21.67
C SER A 641 32.43 3.58 -22.95
N GLU A 642 31.94 4.05 -24.09
CA GLU A 642 32.18 3.43 -25.41
C GLU A 642 33.63 3.62 -25.91
N ASP A 643 34.31 4.68 -25.46
CA ASP A 643 35.65 5.05 -25.92
C ASP A 643 36.78 4.35 -25.14
N LYS A 644 36.43 3.55 -24.13
CA LYS A 644 37.39 2.82 -23.30
C LYS A 644 37.42 1.34 -23.63
N PHE A 645 38.60 0.74 -23.50
CA PHE A 645 38.83 -0.67 -23.72
C PHE A 645 39.46 -1.34 -22.51
N ILE A 646 39.21 -2.63 -22.35
CA ILE A 646 39.94 -3.50 -21.44
C ILE A 646 40.99 -4.25 -22.25
N PHE A 647 42.25 -3.94 -21.97
CA PHE A 647 43.41 -4.58 -22.56
C PHE A 647 43.91 -5.69 -21.64
N MET A 648 44.03 -6.90 -22.18
CA MET A 648 44.41 -8.12 -21.45
C MET A 648 45.67 -8.72 -22.07
N ALA A 649 46.53 -9.30 -21.23
CA ALA A 649 47.73 -10.02 -21.65
C ALA A 649 47.88 -11.35 -20.92
N THR A 650 48.19 -12.42 -21.65
CA THR A 650 48.38 -13.77 -21.13
C THR A 650 49.86 -14.15 -21.02
N ALA A 651 50.14 -15.18 -20.22
CA ALA A 651 51.48 -15.71 -20.01
C ALA A 651 52.14 -16.20 -21.31
N ALA A 652 51.36 -16.75 -22.26
CA ALA A 652 51.85 -17.18 -23.57
C ALA A 652 52.15 -16.03 -24.56
N GLY A 653 51.96 -14.77 -24.15
CA GLY A 653 52.21 -13.60 -25.01
C GLY A 653 51.06 -13.25 -25.94
N THR A 654 49.86 -13.77 -25.66
CA THR A 654 48.62 -13.36 -26.34
C THR A 654 48.09 -12.10 -25.66
N VAL A 655 47.64 -11.14 -26.46
CA VAL A 655 46.98 -9.92 -25.99
C VAL A 655 45.63 -9.75 -26.65
N LYS A 656 44.73 -9.07 -25.95
CA LYS A 656 43.39 -8.82 -26.42
C LYS A 656 42.88 -7.48 -25.94
N LYS A 657 42.18 -6.79 -26.83
CA LYS A 657 41.47 -5.55 -26.54
C LYS A 657 39.97 -5.77 -26.72
N THR A 658 39.19 -5.48 -25.69
CA THR A 658 37.72 -5.64 -25.68
C THR A 658 37.08 -4.31 -25.28
N PRO A 659 35.99 -3.83 -25.92
CA PRO A 659 35.30 -2.61 -25.49
C PRO A 659 34.83 -2.72 -24.04
N LEU A 660 34.88 -1.63 -23.26
CA LEU A 660 34.44 -1.63 -21.87
C LEU A 660 32.93 -1.94 -21.73
N LYS A 661 32.11 -1.48 -22.69
CA LYS A 661 30.65 -1.71 -22.75
C LYS A 661 30.24 -3.18 -22.77
N GLU A 662 31.10 -4.06 -23.29
CA GLU A 662 30.89 -5.52 -23.26
C GLU A 662 30.80 -6.11 -21.84
N PHE A 663 31.26 -5.36 -20.84
CA PHE A 663 31.27 -5.74 -19.42
C PHE A 663 30.11 -5.13 -18.62
N GLU A 664 29.21 -4.36 -19.24
CA GLU A 664 28.09 -3.67 -18.57
C GLU A 664 27.09 -4.66 -17.94
N ARG A 665 26.68 -5.68 -18.71
CA ARG A 665 25.70 -6.68 -18.22
C ARG A 665 26.37 -7.67 -17.27
N GLN A 666 26.00 -7.66 -16.00
CA GLN A 666 26.59 -8.50 -14.96
C GLN A 666 25.96 -9.90 -14.93
N ARG A 667 26.72 -10.91 -14.49
CA ARG A 667 26.21 -12.28 -14.22
C ARG A 667 26.85 -12.82 -12.95
N SER A 668 26.06 -13.48 -12.10
CA SER A 668 26.51 -14.05 -10.83
C SER A 668 27.65 -15.05 -10.98
N ASN A 669 27.59 -15.92 -11.98
CA ASN A 669 28.63 -16.93 -12.25
C ASN A 669 29.86 -16.37 -12.99
N GLY A 670 29.98 -15.05 -13.09
CA GLY A 670 30.99 -14.38 -13.91
C GLY A 670 30.73 -14.53 -15.41
N LYS A 671 31.63 -13.99 -16.21
CA LYS A 671 31.65 -14.21 -17.66
C LYS A 671 33.07 -14.42 -18.16
N ILE A 672 33.23 -15.13 -19.28
CA ILE A 672 34.51 -15.21 -19.99
C ILE A 672 34.89 -13.81 -20.50
N ALA A 673 36.07 -13.32 -20.16
CA ALA A 673 36.64 -12.06 -20.65
C ALA A 673 37.66 -12.31 -21.78
N ILE A 674 38.40 -13.41 -21.67
CA ILE A 674 39.32 -13.93 -22.69
C ILE A 674 39.26 -15.45 -22.69
N ASP A 675 39.24 -16.04 -23.88
CA ASP A 675 39.35 -17.48 -24.04
C ASP A 675 40.83 -17.88 -23.98
N LEU A 676 41.20 -18.71 -23.00
CA LEU A 676 42.58 -19.11 -22.75
C LEU A 676 42.87 -20.45 -23.40
N ARG A 677 44.08 -20.59 -23.97
CA ARG A 677 44.58 -21.88 -24.47
C ARG A 677 44.99 -22.77 -23.30
N GLU A 678 45.09 -24.08 -23.54
CA GLU A 678 45.63 -25.02 -22.55
C GLU A 678 46.98 -24.55 -22.01
N ASN A 679 47.11 -24.55 -20.67
CA ASN A 679 48.28 -24.08 -19.92
C ASN A 679 48.61 -22.57 -20.06
N ASP A 680 47.69 -21.74 -20.54
CA ASP A 680 47.81 -20.28 -20.53
C ASP A 680 47.08 -19.67 -19.33
N THR A 681 47.54 -18.51 -18.87
CA THR A 681 46.94 -17.78 -17.73
C THR A 681 46.92 -16.28 -18.00
N LEU A 682 45.91 -15.59 -17.48
CA LEU A 682 45.82 -14.14 -17.59
C LEU A 682 46.82 -13.47 -16.64
N VAL A 683 47.73 -12.65 -17.16
CA VAL A 683 48.82 -12.02 -16.38
C VAL A 683 48.50 -10.58 -16.01
N GLY A 684 47.98 -9.80 -16.95
CA GLY A 684 47.73 -8.38 -16.74
C GLY A 684 46.47 -7.91 -17.43
N VAL A 685 45.78 -6.97 -16.78
CA VAL A 685 44.59 -6.30 -17.29
C VAL A 685 44.70 -4.82 -16.98
N ALA A 686 44.40 -3.97 -17.96
CA ALA A 686 44.37 -2.53 -17.78
C ALA A 686 43.25 -1.89 -18.62
N VAL A 687 42.79 -0.72 -18.19
CA VAL A 687 41.88 0.11 -18.98
C VAL A 687 42.71 0.99 -19.91
N THR A 688 42.33 1.06 -21.19
CA THR A 688 42.99 1.86 -22.21
C THR A 688 41.99 2.72 -22.99
N ASP A 689 42.48 3.75 -23.69
CA ASP A 689 41.68 4.75 -24.42
C ASP A 689 41.66 4.55 -25.95
N GLY A 690 42.31 3.49 -26.45
CA GLY A 690 42.41 3.18 -27.87
C GLY A 690 43.67 3.72 -28.55
N GLN A 691 44.46 4.60 -27.91
CA GLN A 691 45.68 5.21 -28.48
C GLN A 691 46.94 4.99 -27.65
N GLN A 692 46.88 4.26 -26.54
CA GLN A 692 48.01 4.09 -25.62
C GLN A 692 49.06 3.09 -26.13
N ASN A 693 50.31 3.30 -25.69
CA ASN A 693 51.38 2.34 -25.91
C ASN A 693 51.37 1.25 -24.84
N ILE A 694 51.50 0.01 -25.28
CA ILE A 694 51.48 -1.20 -24.48
C ILE A 694 52.88 -1.78 -24.40
N LEU A 695 53.35 -2.05 -23.19
CA LEU A 695 54.61 -2.73 -22.93
C LEU A 695 54.36 -4.10 -22.30
N LEU A 696 54.93 -5.14 -22.92
CA LEU A 696 54.92 -6.51 -22.40
C LEU A 696 56.33 -6.93 -22.04
N PHE A 697 56.50 -7.44 -20.81
CA PHE A 697 57.80 -7.92 -20.30
C PHE A 697 57.80 -9.44 -20.19
N SER A 698 58.88 -10.08 -20.63
CA SER A 698 59.06 -11.53 -20.53
C SER A 698 60.05 -11.93 -19.43
N SER A 699 59.96 -13.18 -18.99
CA SER A 699 60.93 -13.79 -18.05
C SER A 699 62.37 -13.83 -18.58
N SER A 700 62.55 -13.75 -19.90
CA SER A 700 63.87 -13.67 -20.56
C SER A 700 64.46 -12.25 -20.61
N GLY A 701 63.83 -11.28 -19.93
CA GLY A 701 64.26 -9.89 -19.90
C GLY A 701 64.05 -9.13 -21.21
N LYS A 702 63.17 -9.64 -22.08
CA LYS A 702 62.74 -8.93 -23.29
C LYS A 702 61.51 -8.08 -22.99
N ALA A 703 61.43 -6.92 -23.64
CA ALA A 703 60.25 -6.08 -23.63
C ALA A 703 59.79 -5.76 -25.05
N ASN A 704 58.49 -5.88 -25.33
CA ASN A 704 57.91 -5.40 -26.58
C ASN A 704 57.01 -4.20 -26.31
N CYS A 705 57.29 -3.07 -26.96
CA CYS A 705 56.52 -1.83 -26.89
C CYS A 705 55.82 -1.61 -28.23
N PHE A 706 54.50 -1.56 -28.25
CA PHE A 706 53.69 -1.32 -29.46
C PHE A 706 52.45 -0.50 -29.11
N ASN A 707 51.81 0.13 -30.09
CA ASN A 707 50.60 0.89 -29.83
C ASN A 707 49.36 -0.01 -29.90
N GLU A 708 48.39 0.22 -29.03
CA GLU A 708 47.19 -0.59 -28.98
C GLU A 708 46.33 -0.52 -30.25
N THR A 709 46.53 0.48 -31.13
CA THR A 709 45.91 0.53 -32.46
C THR A 709 46.30 -0.67 -33.32
N ASP A 710 47.46 -1.28 -33.08
CA ASP A 710 47.92 -2.49 -33.78
C ASP A 710 47.11 -3.74 -33.39
N VAL A 711 46.31 -3.64 -32.32
CA VAL A 711 45.42 -4.69 -31.82
C VAL A 711 43.97 -4.29 -32.10
N ARG A 712 43.32 -5.01 -33.01
CA ARG A 712 41.89 -4.81 -33.28
C ARG A 712 41.06 -5.12 -32.03
N SER A 713 39.97 -4.38 -31.87
CA SER A 713 38.94 -4.70 -30.88
C SER A 713 38.29 -6.05 -31.19
N MET A 714 38.03 -6.88 -30.18
CA MET A 714 37.40 -8.20 -30.32
C MET A 714 36.35 -8.42 -29.25
N GLY A 715 35.40 -9.33 -29.53
CA GLY A 715 34.42 -9.79 -28.55
C GLY A 715 35.04 -10.62 -27.41
N ARG A 716 34.31 -10.73 -26.31
CA ARG A 716 34.75 -11.34 -25.04
C ARG A 716 35.17 -12.82 -25.13
N THR A 717 34.63 -13.59 -26.06
CA THR A 717 34.97 -15.02 -26.23
C THR A 717 36.14 -15.28 -27.19
N ALA A 718 36.73 -14.23 -27.79
CA ALA A 718 37.91 -14.40 -28.64
C ALA A 718 39.18 -14.67 -27.81
N THR A 719 40.11 -15.44 -28.39
CA THR A 719 41.43 -15.75 -27.79
C THR A 719 42.40 -14.55 -27.81
N GLY A 720 42.31 -13.68 -28.83
CA GLY A 720 43.21 -12.53 -29.00
C GLY A 720 44.27 -12.71 -30.09
N VAL A 721 45.28 -11.83 -30.10
CA VAL A 721 46.39 -11.80 -31.07
C VAL A 721 47.73 -11.84 -30.35
N ARG A 722 48.79 -12.23 -31.05
CA ARG A 722 50.14 -12.25 -30.46
C ARG A 722 50.65 -10.82 -30.21
N GLY A 723 50.96 -10.52 -28.95
CA GLY A 723 51.56 -9.26 -28.51
C GLY A 723 53.08 -9.31 -28.45
N ILE A 724 53.67 -10.44 -28.05
CA ILE A 724 55.12 -10.68 -28.02
C ILE A 724 55.44 -12.11 -28.45
N ARG A 725 56.56 -12.32 -29.13
CA ARG A 725 57.04 -13.65 -29.51
C ARG A 725 58.01 -14.19 -28.47
N LEU A 726 57.62 -15.29 -27.84
CA LEU A 726 58.39 -15.97 -26.81
C LEU A 726 59.06 -17.22 -27.38
N LYS A 727 60.25 -17.58 -26.86
CA LYS A 727 60.85 -18.91 -27.07
C LYS A 727 60.25 -19.92 -26.09
N GLU A 728 60.50 -21.20 -26.33
CA GLU A 728 60.10 -22.27 -25.43
C GLU A 728 60.61 -22.02 -24.00
N GLY A 729 59.75 -22.25 -23.00
CA GLY A 729 60.03 -21.98 -21.58
C GLY A 729 59.94 -20.51 -21.14
N GLN A 730 59.74 -19.56 -22.06
CA GLN A 730 59.59 -18.14 -21.72
C GLN A 730 58.12 -17.78 -21.55
N ARG A 731 57.82 -16.86 -20.63
CA ARG A 731 56.46 -16.36 -20.36
C ARG A 731 56.44 -14.85 -20.21
N VAL A 732 55.30 -14.23 -20.47
CA VAL A 732 55.02 -12.83 -20.07
C VAL A 732 54.87 -12.79 -18.55
N ILE A 733 55.47 -11.79 -17.93
CA ILE A 733 55.44 -11.56 -16.48
C ILE A 733 54.70 -10.28 -16.10
N SER A 734 54.59 -9.32 -17.01
CA SER A 734 53.96 -8.03 -16.71
C SER A 734 53.43 -7.35 -17.97
N LEU A 735 52.34 -6.60 -17.78
CA LEU A 735 51.72 -5.68 -18.72
C LEU A 735 51.80 -4.28 -18.11
N ILE A 736 52.40 -3.34 -18.84
CA ILE A 736 52.48 -1.93 -18.44
C ILE A 736 51.86 -1.09 -19.55
N ILE A 737 50.96 -0.18 -19.17
CA ILE A 737 50.45 0.86 -20.05
C ILE A 737 51.37 2.07 -19.90
N SER A 738 51.79 2.66 -21.02
CA SER A 738 52.67 3.82 -21.02
C SER A 738 52.04 5.00 -20.29
N ALA A 739 52.71 5.48 -19.25
CA ALA A 739 52.36 6.68 -18.48
C ALA A 739 53.65 7.43 -18.09
N GLU A 740 53.61 8.39 -17.17
CA GLU A 740 54.84 9.03 -16.67
C GLU A 740 55.57 8.10 -15.69
N GLY A 741 56.91 8.06 -15.75
CA GLY A 741 57.75 7.30 -14.81
C GLY A 741 58.88 6.50 -15.45
N THR A 742 59.48 5.61 -14.65
CA THR A 742 60.54 4.68 -15.09
C THR A 742 60.11 3.24 -14.88
N VAL A 743 60.47 2.35 -15.80
CA VAL A 743 60.21 0.91 -15.63
C VAL A 743 61.33 0.30 -14.81
N LEU A 744 60.98 -0.28 -13.68
CA LEU A 744 61.88 -1.08 -12.86
C LEU A 744 61.71 -2.56 -13.19
N ASN A 745 62.79 -3.19 -13.68
CA ASN A 745 62.89 -4.64 -13.91
C ASN A 745 63.70 -5.29 -12.80
N ILE A 746 63.27 -6.45 -12.31
CA ILE A 746 63.93 -7.18 -11.22
C ILE A 746 64.02 -8.66 -11.57
N THR A 747 65.17 -9.26 -11.30
CA THR A 747 65.43 -10.69 -11.51
C THR A 747 65.38 -11.52 -10.24
N GLU A 748 65.27 -12.85 -10.39
CA GLU A 748 65.17 -13.81 -9.29
C GLU A 748 66.37 -13.77 -8.33
N ASN A 749 67.57 -13.42 -8.81
CA ASN A 749 68.76 -13.27 -7.95
C ASN A 749 68.91 -11.85 -7.35
N GLY A 750 67.85 -11.04 -7.40
CA GLY A 750 67.79 -9.73 -6.72
C GLY A 750 68.49 -8.58 -7.45
N TYR A 751 68.84 -8.74 -8.73
CA TYR A 751 69.36 -7.63 -9.53
C TYR A 751 68.20 -6.81 -10.08
N GLY A 752 68.32 -5.48 -10.02
CA GLY A 752 67.32 -4.55 -10.52
C GLY A 752 67.89 -3.54 -11.50
N LYS A 753 67.09 -3.08 -12.47
CA LYS A 753 67.43 -1.98 -13.37
C LYS A 753 66.22 -1.08 -13.59
N ARG A 754 66.41 0.24 -13.45
CA ARG A 754 65.47 1.27 -13.91
C ARG A 754 65.81 1.73 -15.31
N THR A 755 64.79 1.88 -16.15
CA THR A 755 64.93 2.36 -17.53
C THR A 755 63.82 3.37 -17.79
N ARG A 756 64.12 4.51 -18.41
CA ARG A 756 63.08 5.49 -18.75
C ARG A 756 62.14 4.92 -19.81
N LEU A 757 60.86 5.29 -19.74
CA LEU A 757 59.87 4.79 -20.70
C LEU A 757 60.21 5.15 -22.16
N GLU A 758 60.81 6.32 -22.37
CA GLU A 758 61.25 6.82 -23.68
C GLU A 758 62.33 5.94 -24.35
N GLU A 759 63.11 5.20 -23.55
CA GLU A 759 64.14 4.29 -24.07
C GLU A 759 63.53 2.99 -24.64
N PHE A 760 62.26 2.70 -24.36
CA PHE A 760 61.56 1.55 -24.94
C PHE A 760 61.01 1.91 -26.32
N THR A 761 61.85 1.70 -27.34
CA THR A 761 61.50 2.01 -28.74
C THR A 761 60.27 1.24 -29.21
N ARG A 762 59.34 1.96 -29.85
CA ARG A 762 58.13 1.36 -30.42
C ARG A 762 58.47 0.46 -31.60
N HIS A 763 57.96 -0.76 -31.57
CA HIS A 763 58.04 -1.74 -32.64
C HIS A 763 56.64 -2.27 -32.97
N LYS A 764 56.54 -3.10 -34.03
CA LYS A 764 55.28 -3.79 -34.33
C LYS A 764 54.99 -4.86 -33.29
N ARG A 765 53.71 -5.08 -32.96
CA ARG A 765 53.28 -6.19 -32.10
C ARG A 765 53.77 -7.55 -32.63
N GLY A 766 53.99 -8.49 -31.72
CA GLY A 766 54.37 -9.86 -32.04
C GLY A 766 55.84 -10.06 -32.42
N GLY A 767 56.69 -9.02 -32.27
CA GLY A 767 58.15 -9.15 -32.31
C GLY A 767 58.72 -9.85 -31.07
N GLN A 768 60.01 -10.20 -31.10
CA GLN A 768 60.71 -10.75 -29.93
C GLN A 768 61.00 -9.70 -28.84
N GLY A 769 60.81 -8.42 -29.14
CA GLY A 769 61.11 -7.32 -28.23
C GLY A 769 62.61 -6.99 -28.14
N MET A 770 62.88 -5.85 -27.52
CA MET A 770 64.23 -5.39 -27.19
C MET A 770 64.69 -5.95 -25.84
N ILE A 771 65.99 -5.85 -25.53
CA ILE A 771 66.51 -6.27 -24.23
C ILE A 771 66.20 -5.17 -23.21
N ALA A 772 65.26 -5.42 -22.31
CA ALA A 772 65.00 -4.55 -21.16
C ALA A 772 66.03 -4.79 -20.05
N MET A 773 66.34 -6.08 -19.81
CA MET A 773 67.32 -6.52 -18.83
C MET A 773 68.07 -7.74 -19.36
N GLN A 774 69.40 -7.73 -19.26
CA GLN A 774 70.22 -8.86 -19.66
C GLN A 774 70.10 -9.99 -18.63
N THR A 775 69.55 -11.14 -19.03
CA THR A 775 69.50 -12.36 -18.20
C THR A 775 70.77 -13.18 -18.40
N SER A 776 71.36 -13.67 -17.32
CA SER A 776 72.56 -14.53 -17.28
C SER A 776 72.42 -15.50 -16.11
N GLU A 777 73.30 -16.50 -15.96
CA GLU A 777 73.32 -17.35 -14.74
C GLU A 777 73.49 -16.51 -13.46
N ARG A 778 74.24 -15.41 -13.53
CA ARG A 778 74.42 -14.48 -12.43
C ARG A 778 73.12 -13.75 -12.10
N ASN A 779 72.45 -13.20 -13.11
CA ASN A 779 71.29 -12.33 -12.90
C ASN A 779 70.02 -13.14 -12.65
N GLY A 780 69.88 -14.30 -13.31
CA GLY A 780 68.66 -15.10 -13.33
C GLY A 780 67.57 -14.52 -14.24
N ALA A 781 66.41 -15.19 -14.27
CA ALA A 781 65.22 -14.77 -14.99
C ALA A 781 64.60 -13.49 -14.39
N VAL A 782 63.95 -12.67 -15.22
CA VAL A 782 63.18 -11.51 -14.75
C VAL A 782 61.89 -12.02 -14.10
N VAL A 783 61.63 -11.57 -12.87
CA VAL A 783 60.47 -11.98 -12.06
C VAL A 783 59.42 -10.89 -11.93
N GLY A 784 59.78 -9.63 -12.14
CA GLY A 784 58.85 -8.51 -12.08
C GLY A 784 59.29 -7.34 -12.93
N ALA A 785 58.30 -6.66 -13.50
CA ALA A 785 58.46 -5.35 -14.13
C ALA A 785 57.27 -4.47 -13.75
N THR A 786 57.53 -3.27 -13.24
CA THR A 786 56.47 -2.33 -12.88
C THR A 786 56.90 -0.89 -13.16
N LEU A 787 55.93 -0.02 -13.37
CA LEU A 787 56.16 1.41 -13.50
C LEU A 787 56.33 2.00 -12.10
N VAL A 788 57.38 2.80 -11.90
CA VAL A 788 57.71 3.45 -10.63
C VAL A 788 58.13 4.89 -10.83
N ASN A 789 57.75 5.74 -9.88
CA ASN A 789 58.23 7.10 -9.70
C ASN A 789 59.40 7.15 -8.71
N GLU A 790 60.16 8.25 -8.70
CA GLU A 790 61.33 8.41 -7.82
C GLU A 790 60.99 8.38 -6.33
N THR A 791 59.76 8.75 -5.98
CA THR A 791 59.26 8.76 -4.59
C THR A 791 58.69 7.43 -4.13
N ASP A 792 58.56 6.45 -5.03
CA ASP A 792 57.93 5.17 -4.71
C ASP A 792 58.85 4.25 -3.90
N GLU A 793 58.25 3.25 -3.27
CA GLU A 793 58.96 2.18 -2.57
C GLU A 793 58.59 0.85 -3.20
N ILE A 794 59.56 -0.05 -3.31
CA ILE A 794 59.40 -1.39 -3.87
C ILE A 794 59.47 -2.43 -2.76
N MET A 795 58.76 -3.53 -2.98
CA MET A 795 58.75 -4.67 -2.07
C MET A 795 59.13 -5.93 -2.83
N LEU A 796 60.10 -6.67 -2.29
CA LEU A 796 60.62 -7.91 -2.84
C LEU A 796 60.39 -9.03 -1.85
N ILE A 797 59.97 -10.18 -2.34
CA ILE A 797 59.82 -11.39 -1.54
C ILE A 797 60.68 -12.50 -2.12
N THR A 798 61.46 -13.17 -1.27
CA THR A 798 62.23 -14.35 -1.66
C THR A 798 61.39 -15.61 -1.50
N SER A 799 61.80 -16.71 -2.13
CA SER A 799 61.18 -18.03 -1.95
C SER A 799 61.22 -18.54 -0.50
N GLY A 800 62.13 -18.02 0.32
CA GLY A 800 62.20 -18.26 1.77
C GLY A 800 61.28 -17.36 2.61
N GLY A 801 60.44 -16.53 1.97
CA GLY A 801 59.48 -15.64 2.64
C GLY A 801 60.10 -14.37 3.24
N VAL A 802 61.34 -14.01 2.86
CA VAL A 802 61.98 -12.77 3.33
C VAL A 802 61.45 -11.60 2.52
N LEU A 803 60.79 -10.66 3.20
CA LEU A 803 60.28 -9.41 2.62
C LEU A 803 61.31 -8.29 2.79
N VAL A 804 61.70 -7.68 1.67
CA VAL A 804 62.61 -6.53 1.62
C VAL A 804 61.86 -5.35 1.03
N ARG A 805 61.84 -4.21 1.74
CA ARG A 805 61.25 -2.94 1.27
C ARG A 805 62.37 -1.93 1.07
N THR A 806 62.49 -1.41 -0.14
CA THR A 806 63.57 -0.47 -0.53
C THR A 806 62.97 0.71 -1.28
N ARG A 807 63.53 1.91 -1.12
CA ARG A 807 63.11 3.06 -1.92
C ARG A 807 63.60 2.89 -3.36
N VAL A 808 62.79 3.34 -4.32
CA VAL A 808 63.15 3.26 -5.75
C VAL A 808 64.39 4.10 -6.07
N ASN A 809 64.70 5.10 -5.25
CA ASN A 809 65.84 6.00 -5.44
C ASN A 809 67.20 5.43 -4.94
N GLU A 810 67.20 4.29 -4.26
CA GLU A 810 68.43 3.53 -3.95
C GLU A 810 68.87 2.73 -5.19
#